data_AF-A0A1Q4VBP2-F1
#
_entry.id   AF-A0A1Q4VBP2-F1
#
_cell.length_a   1.000
_cell.length_b   1.000
_cell.length_c   1.000
_cell.angle_alpha   90.00
_cell.angle_beta   90.00
_cell.angle_gamma   90.00
#
_symmetry.space_group_name_H-M   'P 1'
#
loop_
_entity.id
_entity.type
_entity.pdbx_description
1 polymer ?
#
loop_
_entity_poly.entity_id
_entity_poly.type
_entity_poly.pdbx_seq_one_letter_code
_entity_poly.pdbx_strand_id
1 'polypeptide(L)'
;MTALLLAVGTGVAFVTVAPAAADPVEDCTPTRGAVVAVDFAPFGGGVVRGCDLTPTTGYELLREGGFTTTGTQHDGPGFLCRIGHRSYASGTEYPTPDREDCVLTPQATAYWSYWIASPGQSRWRYSPLGAMSRTPKDGDVDAWVFGGTDVGGSTGRPSFTPDEVRAGGGVTPGPSVTPSATPSASPSPTGPSGSVDLDAAAEWVRGRLTDGDHIAVDGSDAPDHMLTTEAAFALTAADGPGTALDKVTAFMAGRTDAYAYPGGAGEAPDTNAAARLALLASATGGDPRDMGGHDLVGDLAKHVCDKGPDDGAGPECTAVGDFRSAGYADGQALAVLALLRAGLEPPAASVSRLAALQCEDGGVTSVLIRPGENCDGDPGTTGLVALVLDRAGGHTGTVDRAKRYLLGAQLASGAFPGYTGSTTGTAWTTGYAAQALRALGETGPADAAVGWLGTQQLPDGGFAFEEGGTDAAVYATSPAVLAGAGTSLLTLTREAPQPTGTPTGPSPTPPTSPPPSPTGPSSPTPTGPTPTPTGPSPTPPTSPPPSPTGPSPTGPTTTPPPRPPGTTPDLRKGVAYLTGRANLVGGRYYESAGGGGRADFGLTIDGAYALAATGLDNDALSGVVDFLDTGEDVTGRAVHDWTGVGRGAVVGGALGKTALLAVAVGRDPRDFGGQDLVAALKDAVCKAPSTAPDRSCAAKGAYTYAQSVFSQSLGVIAQIRAGDEEAAREPLGYLRGLQRDSGAWPSLIPATGDADVDSTAMAAMAVDTADGGDPDRVVSKALAWIADQQLPDGGFPGAAGNSVNSAALAVQGLSLAPATYEAEITKALKFLASQQNRDGGFNVAKGGQPGSDLRASTQAVGGATGTPFGELTRDLTDTSPQPTRPGPGPTSSPGPDPSPSTPGIVTPGDPGGATGSGGANGSNGTGGSGGSGNAAGSTGATGSGGSGSATGGGSGTDGGTGAHGAAGDGGALASTGAQVGLFALLATGLVLAGWRTVVVARRRTAADGGTR
;
A
#
# COMPACT_ATOMS: atom_id res chain seq x y z
N MET A 1 10.59 -44.34 -77.19
CA MET A 1 11.75 -43.70 -76.54
C MET A 1 11.44 -42.22 -76.41
N THR A 2 11.42 -41.50 -75.29
CA THR A 2 11.56 -41.75 -73.84
C THR A 2 11.19 -40.41 -73.18
N ALA A 3 10.84 -40.45 -71.88
CA ALA A 3 10.83 -39.35 -70.90
C ALA A 3 9.48 -38.66 -70.61
N LEU A 4 8.84 -39.21 -69.57
CA LEU A 4 7.86 -38.59 -68.68
C LEU A 4 8.58 -37.56 -67.79
N LEU A 5 8.07 -36.32 -67.72
CA LEU A 5 8.51 -35.30 -66.75
C LEU A 5 7.28 -34.78 -65.99
N LEU A 6 7.24 -35.08 -64.69
CA LEU A 6 6.25 -34.60 -63.72
C LEU A 6 6.50 -33.11 -63.44
N ALA A 7 5.49 -32.27 -63.68
CA ALA A 7 5.43 -30.91 -63.15
C ALA A 7 4.55 -30.92 -61.88
N VAL A 8 5.17 -30.69 -60.72
CA VAL A 8 4.46 -30.45 -59.46
C VAL A 8 4.21 -28.95 -59.36
N GLY A 9 2.94 -28.54 -59.48
CA GLY A 9 2.50 -27.18 -59.16
C GLY A 9 2.27 -27.06 -57.66
N THR A 10 3.07 -26.24 -56.98
CA THR A 10 2.83 -25.86 -55.57
C THR A 10 1.80 -24.73 -55.52
N GLY A 11 0.55 -25.10 -55.23
CA GLY A 11 -0.48 -24.15 -54.82
C GLY A 11 -0.25 -23.72 -53.38
N VAL A 12 -0.05 -22.42 -53.14
CA VAL A 12 -0.05 -21.83 -51.80
C VAL A 12 -1.51 -21.74 -51.35
N ALA A 13 -1.93 -22.62 -50.43
CA ALA A 13 -3.21 -22.50 -49.75
C ALA A 13 -3.09 -21.41 -48.68
N PHE A 14 -3.79 -20.29 -48.87
CA PHE A 14 -4.05 -19.34 -47.78
C PHE A 14 -4.98 -20.03 -46.78
N VAL A 15 -4.45 -20.40 -45.61
CA VAL A 15 -5.26 -20.78 -44.45
C VAL A 15 -5.86 -19.49 -43.88
N THR A 16 -7.12 -19.22 -44.19
CA THR A 16 -7.90 -18.22 -43.46
C THR A 16 -8.16 -18.78 -42.06
N VAL A 17 -7.45 -18.28 -41.05
CA VAL A 17 -7.79 -18.54 -39.65
C VAL A 17 -9.12 -17.84 -39.38
N ALA A 18 -10.19 -18.62 -39.15
CA ALA A 18 -11.45 -18.06 -38.69
C ALA A 18 -11.23 -17.42 -37.30
N PRO A 19 -11.81 -16.25 -36.99
CA PRO A 19 -11.74 -15.71 -35.64
C PRO A 19 -12.36 -16.72 -34.67
N ALA A 20 -11.72 -16.90 -33.50
CA ALA A 20 -12.26 -17.75 -32.44
C ALA A 20 -13.71 -17.33 -32.14
N ALA A 21 -14.62 -18.29 -32.19
CA ALA A 21 -16.01 -18.07 -31.83
C ALA A 21 -16.14 -18.31 -30.33
N ALA A 22 -16.88 -17.43 -29.63
CA ALA A 22 -17.19 -17.61 -28.23
C ALA A 22 -17.69 -19.02 -27.92
N ASP A 23 -17.27 -19.55 -26.78
CA ASP A 23 -17.80 -20.82 -26.29
C ASP A 23 -19.31 -20.70 -26.05
N PRO A 24 -20.08 -21.79 -26.19
CA PRO A 24 -21.49 -21.79 -25.84
C PRO A 24 -21.68 -21.36 -24.39
N VAL A 25 -22.61 -20.43 -24.13
CA VAL A 25 -22.80 -19.85 -22.79
C VAL A 25 -23.16 -20.92 -21.75
N GLU A 26 -23.81 -21.99 -22.17
CA GLU A 26 -24.12 -23.18 -21.36
C GLU A 26 -22.90 -24.00 -20.90
N ASP A 27 -21.74 -23.87 -21.56
CA ASP A 27 -20.53 -24.60 -21.22
C ASP A 27 -19.74 -23.94 -20.08
N CYS A 28 -19.92 -22.63 -19.89
CA CYS A 28 -19.44 -21.94 -18.70
C CYS A 28 -20.32 -22.31 -17.50
N THR A 29 -19.76 -23.00 -16.52
CA THR A 29 -20.47 -23.47 -15.33
C THR A 29 -19.89 -22.81 -14.06
N PRO A 30 -20.53 -22.93 -12.89
CA PRO A 30 -19.95 -22.45 -11.64
C PRO A 30 -18.57 -23.02 -11.28
N THR A 31 -18.12 -24.08 -11.98
CA THR A 31 -16.83 -24.74 -11.74
C THR A 31 -15.98 -24.86 -13.01
N ARG A 32 -16.31 -24.12 -14.07
CA ARG A 32 -15.56 -24.17 -15.33
C ARG A 32 -15.83 -22.95 -16.20
N GLY A 33 -14.81 -22.18 -16.56
CA GLY A 33 -14.94 -20.99 -17.39
C GLY A 33 -15.62 -19.81 -16.68
N ALA A 34 -15.69 -18.67 -17.34
CA ALA A 34 -16.37 -17.47 -16.81
C ALA A 34 -17.31 -16.86 -17.86
N VAL A 35 -18.33 -16.15 -17.39
CA VAL A 35 -19.30 -15.47 -18.26
C VAL A 35 -19.04 -13.97 -18.23
N VAL A 36 -19.10 -13.32 -19.39
CA VAL A 36 -19.16 -11.86 -19.50
C VAL A 36 -20.53 -11.43 -20.00
N ALA A 37 -21.05 -10.34 -19.45
CA ALA A 37 -22.29 -9.71 -19.87
C ALA A 37 -22.04 -8.25 -20.27
N VAL A 38 -22.61 -7.79 -21.38
CA VAL A 38 -22.50 -6.40 -21.82
C VAL A 38 -23.89 -5.84 -22.03
N ASP A 39 -24.19 -4.72 -21.36
CA ASP A 39 -25.48 -4.06 -21.46
C ASP A 39 -25.53 -3.01 -22.57
N PHE A 40 -26.25 -3.33 -23.64
CA PHE A 40 -26.50 -2.41 -24.75
C PHE A 40 -27.80 -1.61 -24.59
N ALA A 41 -28.53 -1.69 -23.46
CA ALA A 41 -29.76 -0.94 -23.24
C ALA A 41 -29.63 0.58 -23.47
N PRO A 42 -28.52 1.26 -23.09
CA PRO A 42 -28.32 2.69 -23.40
C PRO A 42 -28.32 3.04 -24.90
N PHE A 43 -28.17 2.03 -25.76
CA PHE A 43 -28.15 2.14 -27.21
C PHE A 43 -29.39 1.49 -27.88
N GLY A 44 -30.40 1.11 -27.09
CA GLY A 44 -31.62 0.46 -27.58
C GLY A 44 -31.50 -1.05 -27.78
N GLY A 45 -30.45 -1.67 -27.22
CA GLY A 45 -30.25 -3.11 -27.17
C GLY A 45 -30.73 -3.74 -25.86
N GLY A 46 -30.20 -4.93 -25.57
CA GLY A 46 -30.35 -5.61 -24.28
C GLY A 46 -29.01 -6.20 -23.84
N VAL A 47 -29.04 -6.98 -22.76
CA VAL A 47 -27.83 -7.65 -22.24
C VAL A 47 -27.44 -8.80 -23.17
N VAL A 48 -26.19 -8.76 -23.65
CA VAL A 48 -25.58 -9.84 -24.44
C VAL A 48 -24.57 -10.56 -23.56
N ARG A 49 -24.46 -11.89 -23.71
CA ARG A 49 -23.57 -12.74 -22.91
C ARG A 49 -22.55 -13.45 -23.79
N GLY A 50 -21.36 -13.64 -23.24
CA GLY A 50 -20.27 -14.42 -23.81
C GLY A 50 -19.68 -15.38 -22.78
N CYS A 51 -19.09 -16.47 -23.24
CA CYS A 51 -18.42 -17.46 -22.40
C CYS A 51 -17.01 -17.69 -22.93
N ASP A 52 -16.07 -17.81 -21.99
CA ASP A 52 -14.71 -18.28 -22.21
C ASP A 52 -14.40 -19.36 -21.17
N LEU A 53 -14.02 -20.55 -21.63
CA LEU A 53 -13.68 -21.67 -20.76
C LEU A 53 -12.30 -21.56 -20.11
N THR A 54 -11.43 -20.66 -20.58
CA THR A 54 -10.04 -20.52 -20.13
C THR A 54 -9.57 -19.05 -20.07
N PRO A 55 -10.31 -18.15 -19.40
CA PRO A 55 -9.96 -16.74 -19.39
C PRO A 55 -8.69 -16.50 -18.58
N THR A 56 -7.71 -15.77 -19.12
CA THR A 56 -6.53 -15.36 -18.34
C THR A 56 -6.67 -13.95 -17.75
N THR A 57 -7.47 -13.10 -18.39
CA THR A 57 -7.83 -11.76 -17.90
C THR A 57 -9.31 -11.44 -18.12
N GLY A 58 -9.86 -10.45 -17.41
CA GLY A 58 -11.22 -9.95 -17.64
C GLY A 58 -11.41 -9.33 -19.04
N TYR A 59 -10.33 -8.79 -19.61
CA TYR A 59 -10.33 -8.28 -20.99
C TYR A 59 -10.36 -9.41 -22.02
N GLU A 60 -9.60 -10.49 -21.79
CA GLU A 60 -9.66 -11.68 -22.64
C GLU A 60 -11.02 -12.35 -22.55
N LEU A 61 -11.58 -12.48 -21.34
CA LEU A 61 -12.94 -12.96 -21.14
C LEU A 61 -13.96 -12.16 -21.97
N LEU A 62 -13.82 -10.83 -22.03
CA LEU A 62 -14.66 -9.99 -22.89
C LEU A 62 -14.48 -10.32 -24.38
N ARG A 63 -13.24 -10.44 -24.86
CA ARG A 63 -12.96 -10.69 -26.28
C ARG A 63 -13.29 -12.10 -26.75
N GLU A 64 -12.82 -13.11 -26.02
CA GLU A 64 -13.09 -14.52 -26.30
C GLU A 64 -14.56 -14.86 -26.06
N GLY A 65 -15.24 -14.12 -25.17
CA GLY A 65 -16.70 -14.11 -25.06
C GLY A 65 -17.44 -13.58 -26.31
N GLY A 66 -16.73 -13.18 -27.36
CA GLY A 66 -17.29 -12.85 -28.68
C GLY A 66 -17.55 -11.36 -28.92
N PHE A 67 -17.10 -10.49 -28.00
CA PHE A 67 -17.24 -9.05 -28.13
C PHE A 67 -16.06 -8.44 -28.88
N THR A 68 -16.35 -7.47 -29.73
CA THR A 68 -15.33 -6.59 -30.31
C THR A 68 -15.13 -5.39 -29.41
N THR A 69 -13.90 -4.91 -29.36
CA THR A 69 -13.52 -3.84 -28.43
C THR A 69 -12.61 -2.85 -29.13
N THR A 70 -12.87 -1.56 -28.88
CA THR A 70 -11.98 -0.47 -29.27
C THR A 70 -11.54 0.27 -28.02
N GLY A 71 -10.22 0.40 -27.82
CA GLY A 71 -9.63 1.18 -26.74
C GLY A 71 -9.63 2.69 -27.04
N THR A 72 -9.10 3.48 -26.12
CA THR A 72 -8.81 4.91 -26.39
C THR A 72 -7.49 5.04 -27.13
N GLN A 73 -7.28 6.16 -27.83
CA GLN A 73 -5.99 6.46 -28.47
C GLN A 73 -4.91 6.81 -27.43
N HIS A 74 -5.27 7.49 -26.34
CA HIS A 74 -4.35 7.86 -25.24
C HIS A 74 -3.91 6.66 -24.40
N ASP A 75 -4.85 5.83 -23.94
CA ASP A 75 -4.60 4.77 -22.96
C ASP A 75 -4.49 3.37 -23.61
N GLY A 76 -4.63 3.28 -24.94
CA GLY A 76 -4.56 2.02 -25.67
C GLY A 76 -5.73 1.05 -25.37
N PRO A 77 -5.60 -0.23 -25.75
CA PRO A 77 -6.69 -1.22 -25.62
C PRO A 77 -7.06 -1.55 -24.17
N GLY A 78 -6.22 -1.16 -23.20
CA GLY A 78 -6.48 -1.35 -21.77
C GLY A 78 -7.62 -0.49 -21.23
N PHE A 79 -7.94 0.63 -21.89
CA PHE A 79 -9.06 1.49 -21.54
C PHE A 79 -10.18 1.37 -22.58
N LEU A 80 -11.20 0.58 -22.25
CA LEU A 80 -12.27 0.21 -23.17
C LEU A 80 -13.18 1.39 -23.48
N CYS A 81 -13.08 1.89 -24.71
CA CYS A 81 -13.92 2.98 -25.20
C CYS A 81 -15.18 2.48 -25.88
N ARG A 82 -15.07 1.44 -26.72
CA ARG A 82 -16.23 0.82 -27.39
C ARG A 82 -16.29 -0.67 -27.17
N ILE A 83 -17.51 -1.18 -27.13
CA ILE A 83 -17.81 -2.61 -27.13
C ILE A 83 -18.87 -2.87 -28.21
N GLY A 84 -18.71 -3.93 -28.98
CA GLY A 84 -19.67 -4.40 -29.98
C GLY A 84 -19.85 -5.92 -29.91
N HIS A 85 -20.92 -6.43 -30.51
CA HIS A 85 -21.13 -7.87 -30.60
C HIS A 85 -21.95 -8.24 -31.83
N ARG A 86 -21.58 -9.31 -32.55
CA ARG A 86 -22.23 -9.71 -33.82
C ARG A 86 -23.74 -9.92 -33.71
N SER A 87 -24.24 -10.36 -32.55
CA SER A 87 -25.67 -10.59 -32.31
C SER A 87 -26.47 -9.30 -32.06
N TYR A 88 -25.81 -8.17 -31.88
CA TYR A 88 -26.44 -6.87 -31.68
C TYR A 88 -25.97 -5.86 -32.73
N ALA A 89 -26.93 -5.21 -33.42
CA ALA A 89 -26.66 -4.23 -34.47
C ALA A 89 -25.58 -4.68 -35.49
N SER A 90 -25.57 -5.98 -35.83
CA SER A 90 -24.60 -6.59 -36.74
C SER A 90 -23.12 -6.34 -36.39
N GLY A 91 -22.78 -6.20 -35.11
CA GLY A 91 -21.41 -5.96 -34.66
C GLY A 91 -20.99 -4.50 -34.60
N THR A 92 -21.92 -3.55 -34.75
CA THR A 92 -21.63 -2.13 -34.53
C THR A 92 -21.15 -1.92 -33.10
N GLU A 93 -20.04 -1.21 -32.93
CA GLU A 93 -19.48 -0.89 -31.62
C GLU A 93 -20.07 0.39 -31.06
N TYR A 94 -20.33 0.39 -29.76
CA TYR A 94 -20.95 1.51 -29.04
C TYR A 94 -20.10 1.99 -27.87
N PRO A 95 -20.16 3.29 -27.50
CA PRO A 95 -20.84 4.38 -28.21
C PRO A 95 -20.28 4.55 -29.64
N THR A 96 -21.06 5.12 -30.55
CA THR A 96 -20.62 5.39 -31.93
C THR A 96 -19.73 6.65 -31.97
N PRO A 97 -18.93 6.85 -33.04
CA PRO A 97 -18.03 8.00 -33.15
C PRO A 97 -18.68 9.37 -33.00
N ASP A 98 -19.96 9.53 -33.33
CA ASP A 98 -20.71 10.78 -33.13
C ASP A 98 -20.99 11.11 -31.65
N ARG A 99 -20.80 10.16 -30.74
CA ARG A 99 -20.99 10.33 -29.28
C ARG A 99 -19.70 10.37 -28.48
N GLU A 100 -18.67 9.67 -28.92
CA GLU A 100 -17.38 9.59 -28.25
C GLU A 100 -16.33 9.28 -29.31
N ASP A 101 -15.28 10.09 -29.43
CA ASP A 101 -14.26 9.94 -30.46
C ASP A 101 -13.20 8.88 -30.11
N CYS A 102 -13.19 8.39 -28.87
CA CYS A 102 -12.20 7.44 -28.32
C CYS A 102 -10.76 7.94 -28.41
N VAL A 103 -10.57 9.26 -28.34
CA VAL A 103 -9.22 9.82 -28.28
C VAL A 103 -8.67 9.65 -26.86
N LEU A 104 -9.50 9.92 -25.84
CA LEU A 104 -9.12 10.01 -24.43
C LEU A 104 -9.96 9.11 -23.55
N THR A 105 -9.51 8.93 -22.31
CA THR A 105 -10.22 8.22 -21.24
C THR A 105 -11.66 8.76 -21.11
N PRO A 106 -12.71 7.95 -21.36
CA PRO A 106 -14.10 8.37 -21.26
C PRO A 106 -14.46 8.91 -19.87
N GLN A 107 -15.36 9.88 -19.84
CA GLN A 107 -15.79 10.57 -18.63
C GLN A 107 -16.43 9.63 -17.60
N ALA A 108 -16.22 9.84 -16.29
CA ALA A 108 -16.91 9.10 -15.22
C ALA A 108 -18.45 9.14 -15.28
N THR A 109 -19.02 10.05 -16.09
CA THR A 109 -20.47 10.18 -16.34
C THR A 109 -20.99 9.39 -17.54
N ALA A 110 -20.11 8.87 -18.41
CA ALA A 110 -20.47 8.14 -19.63
C ALA A 110 -19.28 7.29 -20.12
N TYR A 111 -19.10 6.12 -19.51
CA TYR A 111 -18.06 5.17 -19.90
C TYR A 111 -18.54 3.73 -19.69
N TRP A 112 -17.79 2.77 -20.22
CA TRP A 112 -18.01 1.34 -19.92
C TRP A 112 -17.47 1.02 -18.52
N SER A 113 -18.38 1.02 -17.56
CA SER A 113 -18.10 0.62 -16.18
C SER A 113 -17.95 -0.90 -16.07
N TYR A 114 -16.96 -1.35 -15.31
CA TYR A 114 -16.58 -2.76 -15.18
C TYR A 114 -17.00 -3.31 -13.81
N TRP A 115 -17.80 -4.36 -13.85
CA TRP A 115 -18.42 -4.97 -12.67
C TRP A 115 -18.08 -6.45 -12.61
N ILE A 116 -17.91 -6.96 -11.40
CA ILE A 116 -17.48 -8.34 -11.17
C ILE A 116 -18.37 -8.96 -10.09
N ALA A 117 -18.60 -10.27 -10.23
CA ALA A 117 -19.25 -11.08 -9.23
C ALA A 117 -18.73 -12.53 -9.25
N SER A 118 -18.16 -12.97 -8.14
CA SER A 118 -17.68 -14.35 -7.99
C SER A 118 -18.83 -15.32 -7.69
N PRO A 119 -18.64 -16.65 -7.83
CA PRO A 119 -19.68 -17.64 -7.51
C PRO A 119 -20.36 -17.39 -6.16
N GLY A 120 -21.71 -17.41 -6.16
CA GLY A 120 -22.51 -17.16 -4.96
C GLY A 120 -22.78 -15.68 -4.63
N GLN A 121 -22.17 -14.73 -5.34
CA GLN A 121 -22.50 -13.31 -5.22
C GLN A 121 -23.74 -12.97 -6.06
N SER A 122 -24.74 -12.36 -5.42
CA SER A 122 -26.03 -11.96 -6.02
C SER A 122 -26.10 -10.47 -6.38
N ARG A 123 -25.03 -9.71 -6.09
CA ARG A 123 -24.90 -8.30 -6.49
C ARG A 123 -23.57 -8.06 -7.19
N TRP A 124 -23.61 -7.09 -8.10
CA TRP A 124 -22.43 -6.60 -8.79
C TRP A 124 -21.56 -5.76 -7.86
N ARG A 125 -20.25 -6.00 -7.89
CA ARG A 125 -19.23 -5.16 -7.28
C ARG A 125 -18.48 -4.41 -8.38
N TYR A 126 -18.25 -3.12 -8.18
CA TYR A 126 -17.42 -2.34 -9.08
C TYR A 126 -15.98 -2.84 -8.97
N SER A 127 -15.32 -3.12 -10.10
CA SER A 127 -13.99 -3.71 -10.07
C SER A 127 -12.96 -2.68 -9.56
N PRO A 128 -12.16 -2.99 -8.53
CA PRO A 128 -11.04 -2.14 -8.12
C PRO A 128 -9.84 -2.27 -9.07
N LEU A 129 -9.86 -3.27 -9.95
CA LEU A 129 -8.84 -3.53 -10.96
C LEU A 129 -9.39 -3.26 -12.37
N GLY A 130 -8.55 -2.78 -13.27
CA GLY A 130 -8.86 -2.79 -14.70
C GLY A 130 -9.01 -4.22 -15.23
N ALA A 131 -9.78 -4.41 -16.30
CA ALA A 131 -10.06 -5.74 -16.86
C ALA A 131 -8.80 -6.48 -17.34
N MET A 132 -7.73 -5.76 -17.68
CA MET A 132 -6.42 -6.34 -18.01
C MET A 132 -5.68 -6.90 -16.80
N SER A 133 -5.94 -6.37 -15.59
CA SER A 133 -5.26 -6.75 -14.35
C SER A 133 -6.06 -7.76 -13.53
N ARG A 134 -7.34 -7.94 -13.83
CA ARG A 134 -8.16 -8.96 -13.18
C ARG A 134 -8.01 -10.30 -13.86
N THR A 135 -7.73 -11.35 -13.09
CA THR A 135 -7.74 -12.76 -13.53
C THR A 135 -9.04 -13.43 -13.08
N PRO A 136 -10.02 -13.68 -13.99
CA PRO A 136 -11.26 -14.36 -13.66
C PRO A 136 -11.01 -15.81 -13.25
N LYS A 137 -11.80 -16.30 -12.29
CA LYS A 137 -11.80 -17.71 -11.89
C LYS A 137 -12.99 -18.45 -12.49
N ASP A 138 -12.93 -19.78 -12.46
CA ASP A 138 -14.06 -20.63 -12.83
C ASP A 138 -15.33 -20.22 -12.07
N GLY A 139 -16.41 -20.00 -12.82
CA GLY A 139 -17.71 -19.56 -12.34
C GLY A 139 -17.85 -18.06 -12.08
N ASP A 140 -16.80 -17.25 -12.25
CA ASP A 140 -16.94 -15.79 -12.17
C ASP A 140 -17.87 -15.27 -13.27
N VAL A 141 -18.54 -14.16 -12.96
CA VAL A 141 -19.23 -13.37 -13.97
C VAL A 141 -18.78 -11.92 -13.94
N ASP A 142 -18.60 -11.37 -15.13
CA ASP A 142 -18.20 -9.99 -15.37
C ASP A 142 -19.31 -9.26 -16.10
N ALA A 143 -19.47 -7.96 -15.84
CA ALA A 143 -20.41 -7.12 -16.54
C ALA A 143 -19.81 -5.79 -16.99
N TRP A 144 -20.24 -5.34 -18.16
CA TRP A 144 -19.93 -4.03 -18.72
C TRP A 144 -21.23 -3.26 -18.93
N VAL A 145 -21.30 -2.07 -18.34
CA VAL A 145 -22.48 -1.19 -18.44
C VAL A 145 -22.05 0.20 -18.85
N PHE A 146 -22.70 0.76 -19.86
CA PHE A 146 -22.40 2.10 -20.33
C PHE A 146 -23.20 3.15 -19.56
N GLY A 147 -22.51 4.02 -18.83
CA GLY A 147 -23.16 5.05 -18.03
C GLY A 147 -22.22 5.76 -17.07
N GLY A 148 -22.78 6.61 -16.22
CA GLY A 148 -22.03 7.26 -15.16
C GLY A 148 -22.03 6.46 -13.87
N THR A 149 -20.88 6.42 -13.20
CA THR A 149 -20.75 5.89 -11.83
C THR A 149 -20.05 6.94 -10.96
N ASP A 150 -20.08 6.75 -9.66
CA ASP A 150 -19.19 7.40 -8.70
C ASP A 150 -17.90 6.59 -8.55
N VAL A 151 -16.85 7.22 -8.00
CA VAL A 151 -15.50 6.61 -7.84
C VAL A 151 -15.55 5.25 -7.11
N GLY A 152 -16.55 5.04 -6.25
CA GLY A 152 -16.74 3.80 -5.52
C GLY A 152 -17.66 2.76 -6.19
N GLY A 153 -18.33 3.10 -7.30
CA GLY A 153 -19.34 2.24 -7.92
C GLY A 153 -20.56 1.95 -7.04
N SER A 154 -20.94 2.89 -6.19
CA SER A 154 -22.22 2.85 -5.46
C SER A 154 -23.41 3.20 -6.38
N THR A 155 -23.16 3.87 -7.50
CA THR A 155 -24.10 4.28 -8.55
C THR A 155 -23.72 3.70 -9.92
N GLY A 156 -24.67 3.67 -10.86
CA GLY A 156 -24.43 3.14 -12.22
C GLY A 156 -24.30 1.61 -12.31
N ARG A 157 -24.76 0.89 -11.26
CA ARG A 157 -24.77 -0.58 -11.20
C ARG A 157 -25.60 -1.19 -12.34
N PRO A 158 -25.27 -2.41 -12.79
CA PRO A 158 -26.07 -3.12 -13.77
C PRO A 158 -27.51 -3.31 -13.28
N SER A 159 -28.49 -3.13 -14.16
CA SER A 159 -29.92 -3.29 -13.83
C SER A 159 -30.36 -4.76 -13.78
N PHE A 160 -29.48 -5.68 -14.18
CA PHE A 160 -29.64 -7.13 -14.10
C PHE A 160 -28.77 -7.69 -12.98
N THR A 161 -29.10 -8.86 -12.46
CA THR A 161 -28.31 -9.53 -11.41
C THR A 161 -27.19 -10.41 -11.99
N PRO A 162 -26.11 -10.70 -11.24
CA PRO A 162 -25.12 -11.71 -11.63
C PRO A 162 -25.78 -13.06 -11.99
N ASP A 163 -26.82 -13.45 -11.26
CA ASP A 163 -27.49 -14.73 -11.43
C ASP A 163 -28.30 -14.83 -12.72
N GLU A 164 -28.85 -13.71 -13.20
CA GLU A 164 -29.52 -13.63 -14.51
C GLU A 164 -28.55 -13.91 -15.66
N VAL A 165 -27.25 -13.61 -15.50
CA VAL A 165 -26.26 -13.79 -16.56
C VAL A 165 -25.48 -15.09 -16.45
N ARG A 166 -25.37 -15.71 -15.27
CA ARG A 166 -24.81 -17.06 -15.11
C ARG A 166 -25.53 -18.08 -16.01
N ALA A 167 -24.78 -19.08 -16.48
CA ALA A 167 -25.35 -20.17 -17.26
C ALA A 167 -26.45 -20.90 -16.48
N GLY A 168 -27.61 -21.12 -17.11
CA GLY A 168 -28.80 -21.70 -16.48
C GLY A 168 -29.92 -20.72 -16.11
N GLY A 169 -29.72 -19.40 -16.27
CA GLY A 169 -30.81 -18.41 -16.26
C GLY A 169 -31.46 -18.16 -14.90
N GLY A 170 -30.68 -17.85 -13.86
CA GLY A 170 -31.23 -17.37 -12.59
C GLY A 170 -31.67 -18.44 -11.60
N VAL A 171 -31.09 -19.64 -11.62
CA VAL A 171 -31.21 -20.59 -10.50
C VAL A 171 -29.89 -20.66 -9.74
N THR A 172 -29.61 -19.62 -8.96
CA THR A 172 -28.95 -19.86 -7.68
C THR A 172 -30.01 -20.55 -6.81
N PRO A 173 -29.75 -21.72 -6.22
CA PRO A 173 -30.60 -22.18 -5.13
C PRO A 173 -30.59 -21.08 -4.08
N GLY A 174 -31.70 -20.35 -3.92
CA GLY A 174 -31.88 -19.53 -2.73
C GLY A 174 -31.70 -20.43 -1.50
N PRO A 175 -31.33 -19.90 -0.32
CA PRO A 175 -31.35 -20.67 0.91
C PRO A 175 -32.82 -21.00 1.24
N SER A 176 -33.36 -22.03 0.57
CA SER A 176 -34.59 -22.67 0.96
C SER A 176 -34.30 -23.38 2.27
N VAL A 177 -34.98 -22.91 3.30
CA VAL A 177 -35.02 -23.49 4.63
C VAL A 177 -35.66 -24.87 4.54
N THR A 178 -34.91 -25.87 4.12
CA THR A 178 -35.22 -27.29 4.30
C THR A 178 -33.89 -28.06 4.29
N PRO A 179 -33.54 -28.76 5.39
CA PRO A 179 -32.22 -29.36 5.53
C PRO A 179 -32.09 -30.54 4.56
N SER A 180 -31.37 -30.32 3.45
CA SER A 180 -30.90 -31.40 2.59
C SER A 180 -29.42 -31.63 2.90
N ALA A 181 -29.15 -32.80 3.45
CA ALA A 181 -27.82 -33.20 3.89
C ALA A 181 -26.84 -33.26 2.71
N THR A 182 -25.63 -32.74 2.98
CA THR A 182 -24.37 -32.85 2.21
C THR A 182 -24.07 -31.71 1.22
N PRO A 183 -23.26 -30.70 1.63
CA PRO A 183 -22.63 -29.73 0.73
C PRO A 183 -21.53 -30.42 -0.10
N SER A 184 -21.42 -30.05 -1.38
CA SER A 184 -20.25 -30.40 -2.20
C SER A 184 -19.05 -29.60 -1.72
N ALA A 185 -18.05 -30.29 -1.19
CA ALA A 185 -16.89 -29.71 -0.52
C ALA A 185 -16.00 -28.93 -1.50
N SER A 186 -15.72 -27.65 -1.18
CA SER A 186 -14.43 -27.04 -1.51
C SER A 186 -13.33 -27.98 -0.99
N PRO A 187 -12.19 -28.16 -1.67
CA PRO A 187 -11.13 -29.02 -1.15
C PRO A 187 -10.79 -28.54 0.26
N SER A 188 -10.96 -29.41 1.26
CA SER A 188 -10.58 -29.09 2.64
C SER A 188 -9.13 -28.62 2.64
N PRO A 189 -8.79 -27.51 3.33
CA PRO A 189 -7.42 -27.02 3.37
C PRO A 189 -6.48 -28.14 3.85
N THR A 190 -5.60 -28.58 2.96
CA THR A 190 -4.57 -29.60 3.18
C THR A 190 -3.24 -28.97 3.63
N GLY A 191 -3.32 -27.82 4.31
CA GLY A 191 -2.15 -27.08 4.78
C GLY A 191 -1.19 -27.99 5.59
N PRO A 192 0.12 -27.72 5.54
CA PRO A 192 1.11 -28.52 6.25
C PRO A 192 0.77 -28.62 7.74
N SER A 193 1.03 -29.80 8.34
CA SER A 193 0.96 -29.98 9.79
C SER A 193 2.17 -29.30 10.44
N GLY A 194 1.99 -28.06 10.88
CA GLY A 194 2.94 -27.30 11.69
C GLY A 194 2.36 -26.99 13.06
N SER A 195 3.23 -26.77 14.05
CA SER A 195 2.86 -26.21 15.35
C SER A 195 3.71 -24.98 15.58
N VAL A 196 3.12 -23.93 16.15
CA VAL A 196 3.88 -22.78 16.62
C VAL A 196 4.68 -23.21 17.85
N ASP A 197 6.00 -23.02 17.81
CA ASP A 197 6.89 -23.20 18.95
C ASP A 197 6.73 -22.01 19.90
N LEU A 198 5.91 -22.19 20.93
CA LEU A 198 5.59 -21.16 21.91
C LEU A 198 6.79 -20.80 22.79
N ASP A 199 7.66 -21.77 23.11
CA ASP A 199 8.84 -21.54 23.93
C ASP A 199 9.84 -20.65 23.17
N ALA A 200 10.08 -20.95 21.89
CA ALA A 200 10.92 -20.14 21.01
C ALA A 200 10.34 -18.73 20.81
N ALA A 201 9.03 -18.62 20.61
CA ALA A 201 8.37 -17.31 20.47
C ALA A 201 8.47 -16.49 21.78
N ALA A 202 8.28 -17.11 22.94
CA ALA A 202 8.43 -16.43 24.23
C ALA A 202 9.88 -15.99 24.47
N GLU A 203 10.86 -16.83 24.13
CA GLU A 203 12.29 -16.47 24.20
C GLU A 203 12.60 -15.29 23.29
N TRP A 204 12.11 -15.31 22.05
CA TRP A 204 12.25 -14.22 21.12
C TRP A 204 11.66 -12.93 21.68
N VAL A 205 10.40 -12.94 22.15
CA VAL A 205 9.73 -11.76 22.71
C VAL A 205 10.50 -11.21 23.92
N ARG A 206 10.98 -12.07 24.83
CA ARG A 206 11.84 -11.64 25.96
C ARG A 206 13.12 -10.98 25.48
N GLY A 207 13.72 -11.49 24.41
CA GLY A 207 14.92 -10.91 23.78
C GLY A 207 14.69 -9.54 23.13
N ARG A 208 13.43 -9.14 22.88
CA ARG A 208 13.07 -7.81 22.37
C ARG A 208 12.85 -6.77 23.47
N LEU A 209 12.71 -7.19 24.72
CA LEU A 209 12.48 -6.29 25.84
C LEU A 209 13.76 -5.54 26.22
N THR A 210 13.68 -4.22 26.26
CA THR A 210 14.66 -3.32 26.88
C THR A 210 14.50 -3.39 28.39
N ASP A 211 15.60 -3.58 29.12
CA ASP A 211 15.66 -3.79 30.58
C ASP A 211 14.75 -4.92 31.14
N GLY A 212 14.18 -5.72 30.23
CA GLY A 212 13.23 -6.77 30.53
C GLY A 212 11.81 -6.29 30.85
N ASP A 213 11.43 -5.05 30.54
CA ASP A 213 10.12 -4.49 30.90
C ASP A 213 9.37 -3.75 29.78
N HIS A 214 10.00 -3.37 28.66
CA HIS A 214 9.29 -2.74 27.55
C HIS A 214 9.93 -2.97 26.19
N ILE A 215 9.18 -2.80 25.11
CA ILE A 215 9.73 -2.68 23.76
C ILE A 215 10.09 -1.20 23.54
N ALA A 216 11.32 -0.92 23.10
CA ALA A 216 11.73 0.43 22.73
C ALA A 216 11.37 0.72 21.27
N VAL A 217 10.98 1.96 20.99
CA VAL A 217 10.80 2.48 19.62
C VAL A 217 12.13 2.38 18.91
N ASP A 218 12.11 1.80 17.72
CA ASP A 218 13.30 1.51 16.95
C ASP A 218 14.18 2.75 16.74
N GLY A 219 15.44 2.68 17.17
CA GLY A 219 16.39 3.79 17.08
C GLY A 219 16.31 4.82 18.21
N SER A 220 15.54 4.56 19.27
CA SER A 220 15.46 5.41 20.46
C SER A 220 15.38 4.59 21.76
N ASP A 221 15.56 5.26 22.90
CA ASP A 221 15.29 4.68 24.23
C ASP A 221 13.85 4.93 24.70
N ALA A 222 12.98 5.49 23.84
CA ALA A 222 11.59 5.77 24.18
C ALA A 222 10.76 4.48 24.11
N PRO A 223 9.81 4.25 25.02
CA PRO A 223 8.99 3.05 24.98
C PRO A 223 7.95 3.10 23.86
N ASP A 224 7.81 1.97 23.17
CA ASP A 224 6.68 1.69 22.28
C ASP A 224 5.59 0.99 23.10
N HIS A 225 4.62 1.76 23.60
CA HIS A 225 3.56 1.24 24.46
C HIS A 225 2.64 0.23 23.77
N MET A 226 2.44 0.36 22.46
CA MET A 226 1.59 -0.56 21.70
C MET A 226 2.29 -1.91 21.56
N LEU A 227 3.53 -1.92 21.06
CA LEU A 227 4.31 -3.15 20.93
C LEU A 227 4.63 -3.78 22.30
N THR A 228 4.77 -2.97 23.35
CA THR A 228 4.92 -3.49 24.72
C THR A 228 3.67 -4.22 25.19
N THR A 229 2.48 -3.74 24.81
CA THR A 229 1.23 -4.44 25.14
C THR A 229 1.07 -5.74 24.33
N GLU A 230 1.44 -5.73 23.04
CA GLU A 230 1.47 -6.95 22.22
C GLU A 230 2.46 -7.99 22.73
N ALA A 231 3.65 -7.55 23.17
CA ALA A 231 4.62 -8.43 23.83
C ALA A 231 4.04 -9.05 25.11
N ALA A 232 3.28 -8.28 25.89
CA ALA A 232 2.60 -8.79 27.08
C ALA A 232 1.53 -9.84 26.74
N PHE A 233 0.76 -9.66 25.67
CA PHE A 233 -0.22 -10.66 25.20
C PHE A 233 0.47 -11.94 24.74
N ALA A 234 1.54 -11.83 23.95
CA ALA A 234 2.33 -12.97 23.50
C ALA A 234 2.92 -13.75 24.68
N LEU A 235 3.55 -13.07 25.64
CA LEU A 235 4.11 -13.69 26.85
C LEU A 235 3.02 -14.33 27.72
N THR A 236 1.85 -13.70 27.85
CA THR A 236 0.73 -14.29 28.59
C THR A 236 0.26 -15.59 27.93
N ALA A 237 0.22 -15.65 26.60
CA ALA A 237 -0.22 -16.82 25.85
C ALA A 237 0.81 -17.96 25.84
N ALA A 238 2.09 -17.65 25.66
CA ALA A 238 3.15 -18.65 25.50
C ALA A 238 3.74 -19.15 26.83
N ASP A 239 3.87 -18.26 27.81
CA ASP A 239 4.77 -18.43 28.95
C ASP A 239 4.03 -18.46 30.30
N GLY A 240 2.76 -18.02 30.33
CA GLY A 240 1.96 -17.93 31.54
C GLY A 240 2.53 -16.97 32.59
N PRO A 241 2.53 -17.30 33.90
CA PRO A 241 3.06 -16.42 34.93
C PRO A 241 4.59 -16.42 34.91
N GLY A 242 5.20 -15.27 34.63
CA GLY A 242 6.66 -15.12 34.53
C GLY A 242 7.16 -13.73 34.92
N THR A 243 8.42 -13.66 35.35
CA THR A 243 9.05 -12.41 35.83
C THR A 243 9.09 -11.31 34.76
N ALA A 244 9.25 -11.67 33.48
CA ALA A 244 9.20 -10.71 32.37
C ALA A 244 7.79 -10.12 32.20
N LEU A 245 6.74 -10.95 32.22
CA LEU A 245 5.35 -10.49 32.13
C LEU A 245 4.99 -9.57 33.31
N ASP A 246 5.44 -9.90 34.53
CA ASP A 246 5.21 -9.05 35.71
C ASP A 246 5.87 -7.68 35.57
N LYS A 247 7.12 -7.64 35.08
CA LYS A 247 7.82 -6.39 34.78
C LYS A 247 7.12 -5.56 33.71
N VAL A 248 6.75 -6.19 32.59
CA VAL A 248 6.04 -5.52 31.48
C VAL A 248 4.69 -4.97 31.95
N THR A 249 3.94 -5.74 32.73
CA THR A 249 2.65 -5.30 33.29
C THR A 249 2.83 -4.12 34.22
N ALA A 250 3.83 -4.16 35.11
CA ALA A 250 4.15 -3.06 36.03
C ALA A 250 4.61 -1.80 35.28
N PHE A 251 5.42 -1.97 34.22
CA PHE A 251 5.86 -0.88 33.35
C PHE A 251 4.66 -0.18 32.70
N MET A 252 3.75 -0.95 32.10
CA MET A 252 2.56 -0.41 31.45
C MET A 252 1.62 0.27 32.44
N ALA A 253 1.44 -0.28 33.64
CA ALA A 253 0.66 0.36 34.71
C ALA A 253 1.25 1.72 35.13
N GLY A 254 2.58 1.84 35.19
CA GLY A 254 3.26 3.10 35.46
C GLY A 254 3.24 4.11 34.31
N ARG A 255 2.72 3.72 33.14
CA ARG A 255 2.69 4.53 31.91
C ARG A 255 1.27 4.74 31.36
N THR A 256 0.23 4.37 32.12
CA THR A 256 -1.17 4.55 31.71
C THR A 256 -1.47 5.97 31.26
N ASP A 257 -1.04 6.99 32.01
CA ASP A 257 -1.24 8.40 31.63
C ASP A 257 -0.63 8.73 30.26
N ALA A 258 0.63 8.34 30.04
CA ALA A 258 1.35 8.64 28.81
C ALA A 258 0.78 7.92 27.59
N TYR A 259 0.21 6.72 27.79
CA TYR A 259 -0.29 5.89 26.71
C TYR A 259 -1.78 6.13 26.42
N ALA A 260 -2.63 6.03 27.44
CA ALA A 260 -4.08 6.14 27.28
C ALA A 260 -4.62 7.55 27.46
N TYR A 261 -3.88 8.47 28.10
CA TYR A 261 -4.34 9.83 28.38
C TYR A 261 -3.33 10.91 27.93
N PRO A 262 -2.89 10.92 26.65
CA PRO A 262 -1.92 11.91 26.18
C PRO A 262 -2.44 13.35 26.26
N GLY A 263 -3.76 13.57 26.28
CA GLY A 263 -4.41 14.86 26.52
C GLY A 263 -4.54 15.25 28.00
N GLY A 264 -4.16 14.35 28.93
CA GLY A 264 -4.35 14.49 30.37
C GLY A 264 -5.60 13.79 30.90
N ALA A 265 -5.62 13.50 32.20
CA ALA A 265 -6.66 12.70 32.87
C ALA A 265 -8.09 13.30 32.85
N GLY A 266 -8.24 14.57 32.43
CA GLY A 266 -9.55 15.23 32.28
C GLY A 266 -10.14 15.14 30.87
N GLU A 267 -9.37 14.63 29.90
CA GLU A 267 -9.77 14.51 28.50
C GLU A 267 -10.21 13.06 28.18
N ALA A 268 -10.80 12.87 26.99
CA ALA A 268 -11.15 11.54 26.52
C ALA A 268 -9.89 10.66 26.37
N PRO A 269 -9.94 9.38 26.79
CA PRO A 269 -8.82 8.48 26.59
C PRO A 269 -8.61 8.18 25.10
N ASP A 270 -7.38 7.84 24.72
CA ASP A 270 -7.13 7.13 23.48
C ASP A 270 -7.77 5.73 23.59
N THR A 271 -8.78 5.48 22.74
CA THR A 271 -9.59 4.27 22.80
C THR A 271 -8.75 3.00 22.64
N ASN A 272 -7.77 3.02 21.72
CA ASN A 272 -6.95 1.86 21.42
C ASN A 272 -6.02 1.51 22.60
N ALA A 273 -5.37 2.51 23.17
CA ALA A 273 -4.49 2.35 24.32
C ALA A 273 -5.27 1.92 25.57
N ALA A 274 -6.40 2.58 25.87
CA ALA A 274 -7.23 2.24 27.02
C ALA A 274 -7.80 0.82 26.91
N ALA A 275 -8.30 0.41 25.74
CA ALA A 275 -8.80 -0.95 25.54
C ALA A 275 -7.70 -1.99 25.70
N ARG A 276 -6.51 -1.77 25.11
CA ARG A 276 -5.36 -2.68 25.23
C ARG A 276 -4.87 -2.81 26.68
N LEU A 277 -4.78 -1.71 27.42
CA LEU A 277 -4.42 -1.74 28.85
C LEU A 277 -5.48 -2.45 29.70
N ALA A 278 -6.76 -2.25 29.43
CA ALA A 278 -7.84 -2.95 30.13
C ALA A 278 -7.84 -4.46 29.85
N LEU A 279 -7.56 -4.85 28.60
CA LEU A 279 -7.38 -6.25 28.23
C LEU A 279 -6.14 -6.86 28.88
N LEU A 280 -5.04 -6.11 28.96
CA LEU A 280 -3.82 -6.55 29.67
C LEU A 280 -4.10 -6.76 31.16
N ALA A 281 -4.76 -5.81 31.84
CA ALA A 281 -5.16 -5.97 33.23
C ALA A 281 -6.02 -7.23 33.41
N SER A 282 -7.04 -7.42 32.56
CA SER A 282 -7.92 -8.59 32.61
C SER A 282 -7.19 -9.90 32.35
N ALA A 283 -6.26 -9.94 31.39
CA ALA A 283 -5.46 -11.12 31.06
C ALA A 283 -4.49 -11.49 32.17
N THR A 284 -4.02 -10.49 32.91
CA THR A 284 -3.05 -10.64 34.00
C THR A 284 -3.68 -10.79 35.39
N GLY A 285 -5.01 -10.81 35.47
CA GLY A 285 -5.75 -10.92 36.72
C GLY A 285 -5.81 -9.63 37.54
N GLY A 286 -5.41 -8.50 36.97
CA GLY A 286 -5.63 -7.16 37.52
C GLY A 286 -7.03 -6.63 37.24
N ASP A 287 -7.39 -5.52 37.90
CA ASP A 287 -8.67 -4.84 37.68
C ASP A 287 -8.53 -3.73 36.62
N PRO A 288 -9.21 -3.82 35.46
CA PRO A 288 -9.19 -2.75 34.47
C PRO A 288 -9.84 -1.44 34.95
N ARG A 289 -10.49 -1.44 36.12
CA ARG A 289 -10.99 -0.22 36.80
C ARG A 289 -9.96 0.49 37.67
N ASP A 290 -8.78 -0.10 37.84
CA ASP A 290 -7.69 0.43 38.67
C ASP A 290 -6.32 0.27 37.98
N MET A 291 -6.31 0.34 36.64
CA MET A 291 -5.07 0.16 35.87
C MET A 291 -4.31 1.49 35.81
N GLY A 292 -3.20 1.58 36.55
CA GLY A 292 -2.44 2.83 36.67
C GLY A 292 -3.23 3.96 37.33
N GLY A 293 -4.19 3.63 38.19
CA GLY A 293 -5.06 4.58 38.88
C GLY A 293 -6.27 5.08 38.06
N HIS A 294 -6.55 4.47 36.91
CA HIS A 294 -7.66 4.85 36.02
C HIS A 294 -8.72 3.76 35.88
N ASP A 295 -9.98 4.20 35.77
CA ASP A 295 -11.10 3.36 35.38
C ASP A 295 -11.22 3.31 33.84
N LEU A 296 -10.34 2.56 33.20
CA LEU A 296 -10.22 2.52 31.74
C LEU A 296 -11.54 2.10 31.07
N VAL A 297 -12.20 1.10 31.63
CA VAL A 297 -13.46 0.57 31.09
C VAL A 297 -14.64 1.50 31.37
N GLY A 298 -14.67 2.16 32.52
CA GLY A 298 -15.64 3.22 32.80
C GLY A 298 -15.44 4.42 31.88
N ASP A 299 -14.22 4.79 31.57
CA ASP A 299 -13.92 5.93 30.70
C ASP A 299 -14.21 5.63 29.23
N LEU A 300 -13.90 4.42 28.74
CA LEU A 300 -14.35 3.96 27.42
C LEU A 300 -15.88 4.06 27.30
N ALA A 301 -16.62 3.55 28.29
CA ALA A 301 -18.08 3.57 28.27
C ALA A 301 -18.68 5.00 28.30
N LYS A 302 -17.98 5.97 28.89
CA LYS A 302 -18.39 7.39 28.92
C LYS A 302 -18.16 8.11 27.59
N HIS A 303 -17.19 7.66 26.78
CA HIS A 303 -16.74 8.36 25.57
C HIS A 303 -17.22 7.67 24.29
N VAL A 304 -18.51 7.34 24.24
CA VAL A 304 -19.18 6.83 23.03
C VAL A 304 -19.88 7.98 22.31
N CYS A 305 -19.68 8.06 21.00
CA CYS A 305 -20.30 9.04 20.12
C CYS A 305 -21.82 8.82 20.08
N ASP A 306 -22.58 9.82 20.48
CA ASP A 306 -24.05 9.86 20.39
C ASP A 306 -24.55 10.38 19.03
N LYS A 307 -23.63 10.87 18.19
CA LYS A 307 -23.87 11.53 16.91
C LYS A 307 -22.82 11.15 15.88
N GLY A 308 -23.20 11.24 14.61
CA GLY A 308 -22.27 11.16 13.48
C GLY A 308 -21.63 12.52 13.16
N PRO A 309 -20.65 12.55 12.23
CA PRO A 309 -19.96 13.77 11.83
C PRO A 309 -20.90 14.80 11.20
N ASP A 310 -21.95 14.35 10.51
CA ASP A 310 -22.96 15.20 9.87
C ASP A 310 -23.87 15.93 10.89
N ASP A 311 -23.87 15.47 12.15
CA ASP A 311 -24.59 16.06 13.27
C ASP A 311 -23.68 16.85 14.24
N GLY A 312 -22.44 17.13 13.82
CA GLY A 312 -21.48 17.98 14.53
C GLY A 312 -20.62 17.28 15.59
N ALA A 313 -20.43 15.95 15.50
CA ALA A 313 -19.62 15.16 16.44
C ALA A 313 -18.09 15.44 16.38
N GLY A 314 -17.60 16.21 15.40
CA GLY A 314 -16.17 16.42 15.16
C GLY A 314 -15.53 15.25 14.38
N PRO A 315 -14.24 15.33 14.03
CA PRO A 315 -13.56 14.35 13.18
C PRO A 315 -13.29 12.99 13.86
N GLU A 316 -13.53 12.89 15.17
CA GLU A 316 -13.20 11.71 15.99
C GLU A 316 -14.32 10.65 16.04
N CYS A 317 -15.44 10.90 15.36
CA CYS A 317 -16.61 10.01 15.27
C CYS A 317 -17.05 9.90 13.80
N THR A 318 -17.24 8.69 13.29
CA THR A 318 -17.75 8.46 11.92
C THR A 318 -19.22 8.06 11.91
N ALA A 319 -19.73 7.50 13.01
CA ALA A 319 -21.15 7.24 13.24
C ALA A 319 -21.51 7.15 14.74
N VAL A 320 -22.82 7.10 15.02
CA VAL A 320 -23.35 6.80 16.36
C VAL A 320 -22.84 5.43 16.83
N GLY A 321 -22.38 5.36 18.07
CA GLY A 321 -21.88 4.14 18.69
C GLY A 321 -20.36 3.96 18.58
N ASP A 322 -19.65 4.80 17.81
CA ASP A 322 -18.19 4.80 17.80
C ASP A 322 -17.65 5.15 19.19
N PHE A 323 -16.58 4.48 19.62
CA PHE A 323 -15.75 5.01 20.70
C PHE A 323 -14.92 6.16 20.13
N ARG A 324 -14.86 7.28 20.86
CA ARG A 324 -14.15 8.48 20.42
C ARG A 324 -12.68 8.15 20.12
N SER A 325 -12.18 8.53 18.95
CA SER A 325 -10.80 8.25 18.53
C SER A 325 -10.46 6.76 18.38
N ALA A 326 -11.44 5.86 18.17
CA ALA A 326 -11.19 4.46 17.85
C ALA A 326 -10.35 4.28 16.58
N GLY A 327 -10.51 5.19 15.59
CA GLY A 327 -9.73 5.24 14.35
C GLY A 327 -10.04 4.13 13.34
N TYR A 328 -10.16 2.88 13.80
CA TYR A 328 -10.33 1.67 13.00
C TYR A 328 -11.30 0.69 13.68
N ALA A 329 -11.78 -0.30 12.91
CA ALA A 329 -12.77 -1.27 13.36
C ALA A 329 -12.22 -2.24 14.42
N ASP A 330 -10.91 -2.52 14.40
CA ASP A 330 -10.22 -3.30 15.42
C ASP A 330 -10.22 -2.58 16.77
N GLY A 331 -9.91 -1.27 16.79
CA GLY A 331 -9.99 -0.43 17.99
C GLY A 331 -11.40 -0.41 18.60
N GLN A 332 -12.41 -0.28 17.74
CA GLN A 332 -13.81 -0.39 18.14
C GLN A 332 -14.14 -1.76 18.76
N ALA A 333 -13.64 -2.85 18.16
CA ALA A 333 -13.86 -4.21 18.64
C ALA A 333 -13.14 -4.48 19.97
N LEU A 334 -11.90 -4.01 20.12
CA LEU A 334 -11.11 -4.12 21.34
C LEU A 334 -11.76 -3.38 22.51
N ALA A 335 -12.36 -2.22 22.27
CA ALA A 335 -13.08 -1.47 23.31
C ALA A 335 -14.32 -2.23 23.80
N VAL A 336 -15.14 -2.79 22.89
CA VAL A 336 -16.27 -3.65 23.28
C VAL A 336 -15.76 -4.90 24.01
N LEU A 337 -14.67 -5.51 23.55
CA LEU A 337 -14.07 -6.68 24.20
C LEU A 337 -13.58 -6.37 25.62
N ALA A 338 -12.94 -5.22 25.83
CA ALA A 338 -12.48 -4.78 27.15
C ALA A 338 -13.64 -4.64 28.13
N LEU A 339 -14.77 -4.04 27.70
CA LEU A 339 -15.98 -3.95 28.52
C LEU A 339 -16.54 -5.33 28.87
N LEU A 340 -16.66 -6.23 27.88
CA LEU A 340 -17.13 -7.60 28.08
C LEU A 340 -16.25 -8.38 29.06
N ARG A 341 -14.92 -8.24 28.95
CA ARG A 341 -13.96 -8.89 29.84
C ARG A 341 -13.98 -8.33 31.27
N ALA A 342 -14.30 -7.05 31.43
CA ALA A 342 -14.50 -6.43 32.73
C ALA A 342 -15.86 -6.75 33.38
N GLY A 343 -16.68 -7.58 32.73
CA GLY A 343 -18.01 -7.95 33.20
C GLY A 343 -19.04 -6.82 33.08
N LEU A 344 -18.77 -5.81 32.25
CA LEU A 344 -19.71 -4.73 31.95
C LEU A 344 -20.58 -5.09 30.75
N GLU A 345 -21.81 -4.58 30.74
CA GLU A 345 -22.65 -4.57 29.56
C GLU A 345 -22.17 -3.46 28.62
N PRO A 346 -21.69 -3.78 27.39
CA PRO A 346 -21.23 -2.75 26.47
C PRO A 346 -22.39 -1.87 26.01
N PRO A 347 -22.14 -0.59 25.67
CA PRO A 347 -23.15 0.26 25.07
C PRO A 347 -23.76 -0.40 23.83
N ALA A 348 -25.10 -0.57 23.83
CA ALA A 348 -25.80 -1.28 22.76
C ALA A 348 -25.58 -0.65 21.36
N ALA A 349 -25.41 0.68 21.32
CA ALA A 349 -25.07 1.39 20.08
C ALA A 349 -23.69 0.97 19.53
N SER A 350 -22.69 0.75 20.39
CA SER A 350 -21.35 0.32 20.00
C SER A 350 -21.31 -1.13 19.50
N VAL A 351 -22.11 -2.02 20.11
CA VAL A 351 -22.27 -3.39 19.62
C VAL A 351 -22.99 -3.40 18.26
N SER A 352 -24.06 -2.61 18.13
CA SER A 352 -24.78 -2.45 16.86
C SER A 352 -23.89 -1.85 15.78
N ARG A 353 -22.98 -0.95 16.16
CA ARG A 353 -22.00 -0.32 15.28
C ARG A 353 -21.03 -1.34 14.69
N LEU A 354 -20.52 -2.28 15.48
CA LEU A 354 -19.69 -3.39 14.97
C LEU A 354 -20.44 -4.22 13.92
N ALA A 355 -21.71 -4.55 14.18
CA ALA A 355 -22.52 -5.27 13.21
C ALA A 355 -22.79 -4.47 11.93
N ALA A 356 -22.82 -3.14 12.01
CA ALA A 356 -23.01 -2.24 10.86
C ALA A 356 -21.77 -2.10 9.96
N LEU A 357 -20.59 -2.52 10.42
CA LEU A 357 -19.35 -2.56 9.63
C LEU A 357 -19.26 -3.83 8.76
N GLN A 358 -20.22 -4.76 8.87
CA GLN A 358 -20.24 -5.98 8.06
C GLN A 358 -20.64 -5.68 6.62
N CYS A 359 -19.74 -6.01 5.70
CA CYS A 359 -19.91 -5.96 4.27
C CYS A 359 -20.93 -6.99 3.79
N GLU A 360 -21.36 -6.84 2.53
CA GLU A 360 -22.39 -7.69 1.95
C GLU A 360 -21.98 -9.16 1.82
N ASP A 361 -20.70 -9.43 1.58
CA ASP A 361 -20.10 -10.76 1.52
C ASP A 361 -19.93 -11.42 2.90
N GLY A 362 -20.25 -10.70 3.98
CA GLY A 362 -20.11 -11.16 5.36
C GLY A 362 -18.79 -10.79 6.03
N GLY A 363 -17.81 -10.30 5.27
CA GLY A 363 -16.58 -9.73 5.82
C GLY A 363 -16.86 -8.44 6.59
N VAL A 364 -15.91 -8.00 7.39
CA VAL A 364 -15.97 -6.72 8.13
C VAL A 364 -14.80 -5.88 7.69
N THR A 365 -15.06 -4.62 7.35
CA THR A 365 -14.00 -3.70 6.93
C THR A 365 -13.09 -3.29 8.09
N SER A 366 -11.81 -3.08 7.80
CA SER A 366 -10.81 -2.65 8.80
C SER A 366 -10.96 -1.18 9.20
N VAL A 367 -11.50 -0.33 8.32
CA VAL A 367 -11.71 1.10 8.55
C VAL A 367 -13.12 1.39 9.08
N LEU A 368 -13.27 2.44 9.90
CA LEU A 368 -14.59 2.87 10.37
C LEU A 368 -15.36 3.63 9.28
N ILE A 369 -16.06 2.88 8.43
CA ILE A 369 -16.87 3.45 7.34
C ILE A 369 -18.19 4.06 7.83
N ARG A 370 -18.65 5.12 7.18
CA ARG A 370 -20.01 5.65 7.36
C ARG A 370 -21.04 4.71 6.71
N PRO A 371 -22.31 4.73 7.16
CA PRO A 371 -23.37 3.99 6.50
C PRO A 371 -23.46 4.33 4.99
N GLY A 372 -23.30 3.32 4.14
CA GLY A 372 -23.39 3.47 2.68
C GLY A 372 -22.06 3.73 1.97
N GLU A 373 -20.96 3.90 2.69
CA GLU A 373 -19.62 3.93 2.11
C GLU A 373 -19.17 2.53 1.65
N ASN A 374 -18.14 2.51 0.80
CA ASN A 374 -17.58 1.27 0.28
C ASN A 374 -17.06 0.39 1.42
N CYS A 375 -17.50 -0.87 1.41
CA CYS A 375 -17.10 -1.87 2.38
C CYS A 375 -16.29 -2.95 1.67
N ASP A 376 -15.05 -3.10 2.08
CA ASP A 376 -14.19 -4.21 1.70
C ASP A 376 -13.83 -5.02 2.94
N GLY A 377 -14.05 -6.34 2.89
CA GLY A 377 -13.93 -7.21 4.04
C GLY A 377 -12.47 -7.57 4.35
N ASP A 378 -11.98 -7.25 5.54
CA ASP A 378 -10.67 -7.68 6.01
C ASP A 378 -10.80 -8.97 6.86
N PRO A 379 -10.16 -10.10 6.52
CA PRO A 379 -10.33 -11.34 7.27
C PRO A 379 -9.87 -11.27 8.73
N GLY A 380 -8.82 -10.50 9.04
CA GLY A 380 -8.32 -10.35 10.41
C GLY A 380 -9.33 -9.63 11.29
N THR A 381 -9.78 -8.47 10.83
CA THR A 381 -10.83 -7.67 11.46
C THR A 381 -12.15 -8.43 11.55
N THR A 382 -12.51 -9.18 10.50
CA THR A 382 -13.70 -10.03 10.49
C THR A 382 -13.66 -11.05 11.62
N GLY A 383 -12.51 -11.71 11.82
CA GLY A 383 -12.32 -12.66 12.92
C GLY A 383 -12.52 -12.00 14.29
N LEU A 384 -11.84 -10.88 14.54
CA LEU A 384 -11.94 -10.17 15.81
C LEU A 384 -13.38 -9.69 16.09
N VAL A 385 -14.03 -9.07 15.11
CA VAL A 385 -15.41 -8.56 15.26
C VAL A 385 -16.41 -9.70 15.45
N ALA A 386 -16.27 -10.81 14.73
CA ALA A 386 -17.13 -11.98 14.91
C ALA A 386 -17.02 -12.57 16.32
N LEU A 387 -15.79 -12.71 16.84
CA LEU A 387 -15.53 -13.17 18.19
C LEU A 387 -16.19 -12.28 19.25
N VAL A 388 -16.08 -10.96 19.08
CA VAL A 388 -16.66 -9.97 20.01
C VAL A 388 -18.19 -9.97 19.95
N LEU A 389 -18.78 -10.01 18.76
CA LEU A 389 -20.23 -10.04 18.57
C LEU A 389 -20.85 -11.34 19.09
N ASP A 390 -20.18 -12.48 18.91
CA ASP A 390 -20.63 -13.76 19.47
C ASP A 390 -20.69 -13.69 21.01
N ARG A 391 -19.64 -13.14 21.63
CA ARG A 391 -19.58 -12.95 23.08
C ARG A 391 -20.61 -11.94 23.61
N ALA A 392 -20.87 -10.87 22.87
CA ALA A 392 -21.87 -9.85 23.21
C ALA A 392 -23.31 -10.40 23.12
N GLY A 393 -23.56 -11.34 22.20
CA GLY A 393 -24.86 -11.92 21.94
C GLY A 393 -25.78 -11.03 21.09
N GLY A 394 -26.93 -11.56 20.67
CA GLY A 394 -27.95 -10.82 19.91
C GLY A 394 -27.69 -10.65 18.40
N HIS A 395 -26.52 -11.05 17.90
CA HIS A 395 -26.08 -10.85 16.51
C HIS A 395 -25.70 -12.16 15.78
N THR A 396 -26.34 -13.29 16.11
CA THR A 396 -26.01 -14.61 15.56
C THR A 396 -25.97 -14.64 14.03
N GLY A 397 -26.91 -13.97 13.36
CA GLY A 397 -26.92 -13.87 11.89
C GLY A 397 -25.72 -13.12 11.30
N THR A 398 -25.21 -12.09 11.99
CA THR A 398 -23.99 -11.36 11.62
C THR A 398 -22.77 -12.25 11.82
N VAL A 399 -22.68 -12.96 12.95
CA VAL A 399 -21.60 -13.91 13.26
C VAL A 399 -21.56 -15.05 12.23
N ASP A 400 -22.70 -15.64 11.89
CA ASP A 400 -22.79 -16.71 10.88
C ASP A 400 -22.37 -16.25 9.48
N ARG A 401 -22.58 -14.98 9.14
CA ARG A 401 -22.07 -14.39 7.89
C ARG A 401 -20.56 -14.20 7.93
N ALA A 402 -20.03 -13.67 9.02
CA ALA A 402 -18.59 -13.49 9.20
C ALA A 402 -17.84 -14.83 9.17
N LYS A 403 -18.40 -15.85 9.81
CA LYS A 403 -17.86 -17.21 9.76
C LYS A 403 -17.82 -17.78 8.35
N ARG A 404 -18.90 -17.62 7.58
CA ARG A 404 -18.93 -18.04 6.16
C ARG A 404 -17.92 -17.27 5.31
N TYR A 405 -17.75 -15.98 5.55
CA TYR A 405 -16.73 -15.17 4.89
C TYR A 405 -15.33 -15.73 5.17
N LEU A 406 -14.97 -15.97 6.43
CA LEU A 406 -13.68 -16.53 6.80
C LEU A 406 -13.43 -17.91 6.17
N LEU A 407 -14.43 -18.80 6.19
CA LEU A 407 -14.31 -20.11 5.54
C LEU A 407 -14.08 -20.00 4.02
N GLY A 408 -14.62 -18.97 3.37
CA GLY A 408 -14.41 -18.69 1.95
C GLY A 408 -13.08 -17.96 1.64
N ALA A 409 -12.59 -17.17 2.59
CA ALA A 409 -11.36 -16.38 2.45
C ALA A 409 -10.09 -17.19 2.73
N GLN A 410 -10.20 -18.34 3.42
CA GLN A 410 -9.05 -19.18 3.74
C GLN A 410 -8.41 -19.74 2.47
N LEU A 411 -7.11 -19.50 2.30
CA LEU A 411 -6.33 -19.99 1.16
C LEU A 411 -6.10 -21.50 1.28
N ALA A 412 -5.80 -22.14 0.15
CA ALA A 412 -5.47 -23.57 0.12
C ALA A 412 -4.27 -23.95 1.01
N SER A 413 -3.37 -22.99 1.26
CA SER A 413 -2.24 -23.12 2.19
C SER A 413 -2.66 -23.22 3.66
N GLY A 414 -3.91 -22.84 3.99
CA GLY A 414 -4.42 -22.66 5.34
C GLY A 414 -4.35 -21.21 5.84
N ALA A 415 -3.59 -20.34 5.15
CA ALA A 415 -3.40 -18.95 5.52
C ALA A 415 -4.62 -18.07 5.20
N PHE A 416 -4.64 -16.87 5.78
CA PHE A 416 -5.59 -15.82 5.44
C PHE A 416 -4.90 -14.64 4.75
N PRO A 417 -5.49 -14.11 3.67
CA PRO A 417 -4.88 -13.01 2.91
C PRO A 417 -4.90 -11.70 3.70
N GLY A 418 -3.85 -10.89 3.55
CA GLY A 418 -3.74 -9.57 4.21
C GLY A 418 -4.74 -8.52 3.70
N TYR A 419 -5.34 -8.75 2.54
CA TYR A 419 -6.38 -7.91 1.94
C TYR A 419 -7.14 -8.70 0.86
N THR A 420 -8.32 -8.20 0.48
CA THR A 420 -9.16 -8.86 -0.53
C THR A 420 -8.42 -9.05 -1.86
N GLY A 421 -8.34 -10.29 -2.31
CA GLY A 421 -7.70 -10.65 -3.59
C GLY A 421 -6.23 -11.04 -3.50
N SER A 422 -5.58 -10.88 -2.34
CA SER A 422 -4.22 -11.41 -2.15
C SER A 422 -4.18 -12.93 -2.29
N THR A 423 -3.12 -13.44 -2.91
CA THR A 423 -2.85 -14.89 -3.06
C THR A 423 -1.89 -15.42 -1.99
N THR A 424 -1.34 -14.56 -1.14
CA THR A 424 -0.42 -14.90 -0.05
C THR A 424 -1.01 -14.51 1.30
N GLY A 425 -0.58 -15.21 2.34
CA GLY A 425 -1.03 -14.98 3.71
C GLY A 425 -0.18 -13.99 4.49
N THR A 426 -0.72 -13.47 5.60
CA THR A 426 0.06 -12.75 6.62
C THR A 426 -0.07 -13.46 7.95
N ALA A 427 0.98 -13.40 8.79
CA ALA A 427 0.93 -13.99 10.13
C ALA A 427 -0.12 -13.28 11.01
N TRP A 428 -0.26 -11.96 10.85
CA TRP A 428 -1.22 -11.14 11.59
C TRP A 428 -2.68 -11.53 11.29
N THR A 429 -3.09 -11.53 10.02
CA THR A 429 -4.46 -11.85 9.61
C THR A 429 -4.79 -13.31 9.94
N THR A 430 -3.86 -14.22 9.65
CA THR A 430 -4.03 -15.66 9.91
C THR A 430 -4.20 -15.94 11.40
N GLY A 431 -3.43 -15.27 12.26
CA GLY A 431 -3.55 -15.40 13.71
C GLY A 431 -4.94 -15.02 14.23
N TYR A 432 -5.46 -13.84 13.87
CA TYR A 432 -6.79 -13.41 14.31
C TYR A 432 -7.92 -14.27 13.74
N ALA A 433 -7.84 -14.64 12.47
CA ALA A 433 -8.83 -15.53 11.85
C ALA A 433 -8.84 -16.92 12.51
N ALA A 434 -7.67 -17.48 12.85
CA ALA A 434 -7.55 -18.76 13.54
C ALA A 434 -8.16 -18.73 14.95
N GLN A 435 -7.88 -17.66 15.72
CA GLN A 435 -8.48 -17.46 17.05
C GLN A 435 -10.02 -17.45 16.97
N ALA A 436 -10.56 -16.69 16.02
CA ALA A 436 -12.01 -16.56 15.82
C ALA A 436 -12.64 -17.89 15.37
N LEU A 437 -12.08 -18.55 14.35
CA LEU A 437 -12.60 -19.82 13.84
C LEU A 437 -12.61 -20.89 14.94
N ARG A 438 -11.55 -20.98 15.75
CA ARG A 438 -11.51 -21.91 16.88
C ARG A 438 -12.61 -21.62 17.90
N ALA A 439 -12.74 -20.36 18.31
CA ALA A 439 -13.76 -19.94 19.28
C ALA A 439 -15.19 -20.16 18.76
N LEU A 440 -15.41 -20.03 17.46
CA LEU A 440 -16.69 -20.24 16.79
C LEU A 440 -16.96 -21.72 16.42
N GLY A 441 -16.09 -22.65 16.84
CA GLY A 441 -16.25 -24.09 16.67
C GLY A 441 -15.76 -24.67 15.34
N GLU A 442 -15.13 -23.87 14.48
CA GLU A 442 -14.56 -24.30 13.19
C GLU A 442 -13.11 -24.77 13.38
N THR A 443 -12.93 -25.87 14.13
CA THR A 443 -11.60 -26.33 14.58
C THR A 443 -10.69 -26.77 13.43
N GLY A 444 -11.21 -27.45 12.40
CA GLY A 444 -10.40 -27.89 11.25
C GLY A 444 -9.77 -26.72 10.48
N PRO A 445 -10.56 -25.73 10.02
CA PRO A 445 -10.05 -24.48 9.44
C PRO A 445 -9.05 -23.75 10.35
N ALA A 446 -9.32 -23.67 11.66
CA ALA A 446 -8.40 -23.06 12.61
C ALA A 446 -7.07 -23.84 12.74
N ASP A 447 -7.12 -25.18 12.76
CA ASP A 447 -5.94 -26.05 12.81
C ASP A 447 -5.09 -25.90 11.53
N ALA A 448 -5.73 -25.76 10.36
CA ALA A 448 -5.01 -25.49 9.11
C ALA A 448 -4.30 -24.13 9.11
N ALA A 449 -4.93 -23.10 9.66
CA ALA A 449 -4.33 -21.78 9.82
C ALA A 449 -3.13 -21.80 10.79
N VAL A 450 -3.26 -22.48 11.94
CA VAL A 450 -2.15 -22.69 12.87
C VAL A 450 -1.04 -23.54 12.26
N GLY A 451 -1.40 -24.54 11.46
CA GLY A 451 -0.46 -25.37 10.69
C GLY A 451 0.41 -24.53 9.77
N TRP A 452 -0.21 -23.63 9.00
CA TRP A 452 0.51 -22.66 8.18
C TRP A 452 1.38 -21.73 9.01
N LEU A 453 0.87 -21.15 10.11
CA LEU A 453 1.67 -20.31 11.00
C LEU A 453 2.93 -21.05 11.50
N GLY A 454 2.82 -22.31 11.91
CA GLY A 454 3.98 -23.11 12.31
C GLY A 454 5.06 -23.24 11.23
N THR A 455 4.70 -23.13 9.94
CA THR A 455 5.69 -23.11 8.84
C THR A 455 6.31 -21.74 8.57
N GLN A 456 5.67 -20.66 9.05
CA GLN A 456 6.12 -19.28 8.88
C GLN A 456 6.96 -18.77 10.07
N GLN A 457 7.01 -19.53 11.17
CA GLN A 457 7.84 -19.16 12.31
C GLN A 457 9.32 -19.18 11.91
N LEU A 458 10.00 -18.06 12.17
CA LEU A 458 11.39 -17.87 11.80
C LEU A 458 12.33 -18.63 12.76
N PRO A 459 13.58 -18.91 12.34
CA PRO A 459 14.55 -19.61 13.18
C PRO A 459 14.87 -18.91 14.50
N ASP A 460 14.63 -17.60 14.59
CA ASP A 460 14.79 -16.82 15.83
C ASP A 460 13.60 -16.95 16.78
N GLY A 461 12.50 -17.60 16.35
CA GLY A 461 11.29 -17.84 17.13
C GLY A 461 10.15 -16.86 16.85
N GLY A 462 10.42 -15.74 16.18
CA GLY A 462 9.40 -14.73 15.86
C GLY A 462 8.69 -14.96 14.53
N PHE A 463 7.81 -14.04 14.17
CA PHE A 463 7.05 -14.07 12.91
C PHE A 463 7.24 -12.78 12.13
N ALA A 464 7.56 -12.89 10.84
CA ALA A 464 7.45 -11.77 9.91
C ALA A 464 5.98 -11.43 9.65
N PHE A 465 5.72 -10.22 9.15
CA PHE A 465 4.37 -9.79 8.82
C PHE A 465 3.82 -10.55 7.61
N GLU A 466 4.54 -10.50 6.48
CA GLU A 466 4.19 -11.15 5.22
C GLU A 466 4.74 -12.57 5.11
N GLU A 467 4.06 -13.41 4.32
CA GLU A 467 4.56 -14.72 3.89
C GLU A 467 5.95 -14.61 3.24
N GLY A 468 6.90 -15.41 3.72
CA GLY A 468 8.29 -15.39 3.24
C GLY A 468 9.14 -14.22 3.72
N GLY A 469 8.61 -13.33 4.56
CA GLY A 469 9.40 -12.30 5.23
C GLY A 469 10.48 -12.90 6.12
N THR A 470 11.60 -12.19 6.29
CA THR A 470 12.78 -12.70 7.03
C THR A 470 13.03 -12.00 8.36
N ASP A 471 12.32 -10.89 8.62
CA ASP A 471 12.47 -10.09 9.83
C ASP A 471 11.24 -10.25 10.72
N ALA A 472 11.45 -10.82 11.91
CA ALA A 472 10.40 -11.00 12.89
C ALA A 472 9.93 -9.67 13.50
N ALA A 473 8.61 -9.53 13.68
CA ALA A 473 7.96 -8.36 14.28
C ALA A 473 7.03 -8.77 15.42
N VAL A 474 7.06 -8.02 16.54
CA VAL A 474 6.21 -8.28 17.72
C VAL A 474 4.74 -8.23 17.35
N TYR A 475 4.37 -7.26 16.49
CA TYR A 475 3.01 -7.06 16.01
C TYR A 475 2.43 -8.28 15.27
N ALA A 476 3.24 -8.98 14.48
CA ALA A 476 2.83 -10.21 13.79
C ALA A 476 2.92 -11.44 14.70
N THR A 477 3.90 -11.46 15.60
CA THR A 477 4.17 -12.56 16.52
C THR A 477 3.04 -12.75 17.53
N SER A 478 2.50 -11.67 18.12
CA SER A 478 1.45 -11.73 19.14
C SER A 478 0.21 -12.54 18.70
N PRO A 479 -0.52 -12.17 17.63
CA PRO A 479 -1.72 -12.91 17.22
C PRO A 479 -1.42 -14.34 16.76
N ALA A 480 -0.24 -14.59 16.18
CA ALA A 480 0.21 -15.94 15.80
C ALA A 480 0.43 -16.84 17.02
N VAL A 481 1.07 -16.30 18.06
CA VAL A 481 1.30 -16.99 19.34
C VAL A 481 -0.01 -17.28 20.06
N LEU A 482 -0.95 -16.33 20.09
CA LEU A 482 -2.28 -16.57 20.67
C LEU A 482 -3.02 -17.71 19.95
N ALA A 483 -2.98 -17.71 18.62
CA ALA A 483 -3.57 -18.78 17.81
C ALA A 483 -2.89 -20.13 18.06
N GLY A 484 -1.55 -20.15 18.10
CA GLY A 484 -0.74 -21.33 18.37
C GLY A 484 -0.96 -21.93 19.75
N ALA A 485 -1.18 -21.08 20.76
CA ALA A 485 -1.55 -21.47 22.12
C ALA A 485 -3.01 -21.95 22.25
N GLY A 486 -3.79 -21.89 21.17
CA GLY A 486 -5.21 -22.28 21.17
C GLY A 486 -6.09 -21.35 22.00
N THR A 487 -5.64 -20.12 22.26
CA THR A 487 -6.39 -19.10 23.02
C THR A 487 -6.84 -17.96 22.09
N SER A 488 -7.41 -16.91 22.67
CA SER A 488 -7.82 -15.69 21.97
C SER A 488 -7.76 -14.51 22.94
N LEU A 489 -7.77 -13.27 22.45
CA LEU A 489 -7.87 -12.09 23.33
C LEU A 489 -9.09 -12.14 24.27
N LEU A 490 -10.16 -12.83 23.87
CA LEU A 490 -11.36 -13.04 24.68
C LEU A 490 -11.10 -13.94 25.90
N THR A 491 -10.30 -14.99 25.73
CA THR A 491 -10.07 -16.03 26.74
C THR A 491 -8.67 -15.98 27.36
N LEU A 492 -7.82 -15.05 26.94
CA LEU A 492 -6.43 -14.95 27.39
C LEU A 492 -6.36 -14.72 28.90
N THR A 493 -5.70 -15.62 29.61
CA THR A 493 -5.41 -15.52 31.05
C THR A 493 -3.95 -15.93 31.29
N ARG A 494 -3.40 -15.57 32.46
CA ARG A 494 -2.09 -16.07 32.93
C ARG A 494 -2.03 -17.58 33.15
N GLU A 495 -3.15 -18.29 33.12
CA GLU A 495 -3.15 -19.73 33.33
C GLU A 495 -2.72 -20.41 32.03
N ALA A 496 -1.64 -21.20 32.11
CA ALA A 496 -1.12 -21.90 30.93
C ALA A 496 -2.20 -22.84 30.34
N PRO A 497 -2.30 -22.98 29.01
CA PRO A 497 -3.23 -23.92 28.40
C PRO A 497 -2.96 -25.34 28.92
N GLN A 498 -3.97 -25.98 29.52
CA GLN A 498 -3.91 -27.43 29.75
C GLN A 498 -3.83 -28.12 28.38
N PRO A 499 -2.85 -29.01 28.13
CA PRO A 499 -2.87 -29.80 26.90
C PRO A 499 -4.17 -30.59 26.85
N THR A 500 -4.98 -30.37 25.82
CA THR A 500 -6.21 -31.12 25.59
C THR A 500 -5.88 -32.60 25.44
N GLY A 501 -6.10 -33.35 26.52
CA GLY A 501 -5.84 -34.78 26.61
C GLY A 501 -6.72 -35.58 25.65
N THR A 502 -6.07 -36.62 25.12
CA THR A 502 -6.55 -37.86 24.48
C THR A 502 -8.02 -38.24 24.75
N PRO A 503 -8.77 -38.77 23.76
CA PRO A 503 -10.19 -39.12 23.91
C PRO A 503 -10.48 -40.09 25.06
N THR A 504 -11.30 -39.64 26.01
CA THR A 504 -11.76 -40.40 27.18
C THR A 504 -12.74 -41.50 26.78
N GLY A 505 -12.33 -42.76 26.92
CA GLY A 505 -13.24 -43.91 26.99
C GLY A 505 -13.93 -44.00 28.36
N PRO A 506 -15.12 -44.63 28.46
CA PRO A 506 -15.99 -44.49 29.64
C PRO A 506 -15.49 -45.24 30.87
N SER A 507 -15.64 -44.58 32.02
CA SER A 507 -15.35 -45.04 33.38
C SER A 507 -16.05 -46.35 33.76
N PRO A 508 -15.41 -47.23 34.54
CA PRO A 508 -16.10 -48.09 35.48
C PRO A 508 -15.90 -47.63 36.94
N THR A 509 -16.88 -48.01 37.75
CA THR A 509 -17.22 -47.67 39.13
C THR A 509 -16.14 -48.03 40.19
N PRO A 510 -16.17 -47.42 41.40
CA PRO A 510 -15.10 -47.50 42.39
C PRO A 510 -15.29 -48.66 43.40
N PRO A 511 -14.20 -49.22 43.96
CA PRO A 511 -14.29 -50.03 45.17
C PRO A 511 -13.75 -49.28 46.41
N THR A 512 -14.56 -49.40 47.46
CA THR A 512 -14.36 -49.13 48.89
C THR A 512 -13.18 -49.87 49.54
N SER A 513 -12.35 -49.19 50.34
CA SER A 513 -11.98 -49.51 51.75
C SER A 513 -10.64 -48.87 52.23
N PRO A 514 -10.42 -48.67 53.56
CA PRO A 514 -9.57 -47.62 54.16
C PRO A 514 -8.17 -48.10 54.68
N PRO A 515 -7.31 -47.23 55.27
CA PRO A 515 -5.83 -47.29 55.16
C PRO A 515 -5.12 -47.91 56.38
N PRO A 516 -3.77 -48.00 56.33
CA PRO A 516 -2.98 -47.77 57.54
C PRO A 516 -1.78 -46.82 57.35
N SER A 517 -1.61 -45.92 58.32
CA SER A 517 -0.31 -45.40 58.80
C SER A 517 0.19 -46.35 59.92
N PRO A 518 1.39 -46.24 60.57
CA PRO A 518 2.41 -45.17 60.56
C PRO A 518 3.89 -45.68 60.60
N THR A 519 4.89 -44.77 60.53
CA THR A 519 6.04 -44.62 61.48
C THR A 519 7.07 -43.59 60.98
N GLY A 520 7.44 -42.61 61.83
CA GLY A 520 8.60 -41.71 61.64
C GLY A 520 9.85 -42.26 62.36
N PRO A 521 10.75 -41.42 62.94
CA PRO A 521 11.35 -40.15 62.51
C PRO A 521 12.89 -40.17 62.63
N SER A 522 13.64 -39.15 62.16
CA SER A 522 14.96 -38.74 62.71
C SER A 522 15.43 -37.36 62.22
N SER A 523 16.02 -36.60 63.13
CA SER A 523 16.62 -35.25 63.07
C SER A 523 18.11 -35.38 63.54
N PRO A 524 18.98 -34.37 63.82
CA PRO A 524 19.02 -32.91 63.50
C PRO A 524 20.45 -32.27 63.25
N THR A 525 20.49 -30.98 62.83
CA THR A 525 21.43 -29.84 63.21
C THR A 525 22.91 -29.66 62.71
N PRO A 526 23.61 -28.47 62.92
CA PRO A 526 24.15 -27.59 61.84
C PRO A 526 25.63 -27.11 62.04
N THR A 527 26.18 -26.18 61.22
CA THR A 527 27.16 -25.12 61.63
C THR A 527 27.53 -24.14 60.48
N GLY A 528 27.68 -22.82 60.78
CA GLY A 528 28.28 -21.76 59.93
C GLY A 528 29.81 -21.58 60.20
N PRO A 529 30.46 -20.40 60.04
CA PRO A 529 30.08 -19.08 59.49
C PRO A 529 31.13 -18.41 58.52
N THR A 530 30.88 -17.13 58.16
CA THR A 530 31.61 -16.10 57.33
C THR A 530 33.08 -15.80 57.72
N PRO A 531 33.89 -15.10 56.89
CA PRO A 531 34.04 -13.62 57.01
C PRO A 531 34.35 -12.83 55.70
N THR A 532 34.08 -11.51 55.72
CA THR A 532 34.68 -10.43 54.86
C THR A 532 35.75 -9.69 55.71
N PRO A 533 36.77 -8.95 55.17
CA PRO A 533 36.57 -7.51 54.80
C PRO A 533 37.58 -6.86 53.79
N THR A 534 37.28 -5.59 53.42
CA THR A 534 38.18 -4.41 53.16
C THR A 534 38.82 -4.10 51.79
N GLY A 535 38.54 -2.90 51.27
CA GLY A 535 39.57 -1.84 51.06
C GLY A 535 39.78 -1.28 49.63
N PRO A 536 40.19 0.00 49.45
CA PRO A 536 39.68 0.91 48.38
C PRO A 536 40.70 1.41 47.31
N SER A 537 40.18 2.02 46.22
CA SER A 537 40.60 3.16 45.31
C SER A 537 42.09 3.60 45.19
N PRO A 538 42.59 4.45 44.22
CA PRO A 538 41.93 5.26 43.16
C PRO A 538 42.69 5.39 41.80
N THR A 539 42.14 6.14 40.82
CA THR A 539 42.95 6.75 39.73
C THR A 539 42.36 8.10 39.25
N PRO A 540 43.20 9.16 39.14
CA PRO A 540 42.94 10.38 38.36
C PRO A 540 44.03 10.54 37.24
N PRO A 541 44.25 11.72 36.60
CA PRO A 541 43.44 12.39 35.59
C PRO A 541 44.26 12.78 34.30
N THR A 542 43.70 13.68 33.47
CA THR A 542 44.34 14.72 32.61
C THR A 542 44.79 14.42 31.15
N SER A 543 44.28 15.30 30.25
CA SER A 543 44.66 15.57 28.85
C SER A 543 45.98 16.36 28.70
N PRO A 544 46.54 16.43 27.47
CA PRO A 544 47.36 17.57 27.02
C PRO A 544 46.92 18.21 25.67
N PRO A 545 47.46 19.41 25.30
CA PRO A 545 46.84 20.44 24.44
C PRO A 545 47.39 20.54 22.97
N PRO A 546 46.87 21.46 22.11
CA PRO A 546 47.14 21.51 20.65
C PRO A 546 48.09 22.64 20.20
N SER A 547 48.66 22.56 18.97
CA SER A 547 49.17 23.68 18.11
C SER A 547 50.01 23.15 16.91
N PRO A 548 50.30 23.92 15.82
CA PRO A 548 49.64 25.08 15.20
C PRO A 548 49.53 25.01 13.64
N THR A 549 49.06 26.12 13.06
CA THR A 549 48.44 26.47 11.77
C THR A 549 49.30 26.66 10.50
N GLY A 550 48.62 26.58 9.33
CA GLY A 550 48.74 27.53 8.20
C GLY A 550 48.53 26.94 6.78
N PRO A 551 48.15 27.73 5.75
CA PRO A 551 47.09 28.73 5.60
C PRO A 551 46.06 28.38 4.49
N SER A 552 44.94 29.11 4.47
CA SER A 552 43.74 28.97 3.62
C SER A 552 43.91 29.45 2.15
N PRO A 553 42.95 29.14 1.26
CA PRO A 553 42.12 30.23 0.74
C PRO A 553 40.59 29.95 0.76
N THR A 554 39.91 30.96 1.30
CA THR A 554 38.50 31.34 1.39
C THR A 554 37.52 31.00 0.25
N GLY A 555 36.34 30.51 0.68
CA GLY A 555 34.99 30.78 0.13
C GLY A 555 33.94 30.37 1.20
N PRO A 556 32.88 31.17 1.49
CA PRO A 556 31.96 30.84 2.57
C PRO A 556 30.83 29.93 2.07
N THR A 557 30.90 28.65 2.40
CA THR A 557 29.72 27.76 2.41
C THR A 557 29.40 27.50 3.87
N THR A 558 28.45 28.23 4.44
CA THR A 558 27.97 27.97 5.80
C THR A 558 27.06 26.75 5.76
N THR A 559 27.63 25.56 5.89
CA THR A 559 26.89 24.35 6.25
C THR A 559 26.47 24.49 7.73
N PRO A 560 25.17 24.36 8.06
CA PRO A 560 24.71 24.33 9.45
C PRO A 560 25.39 23.19 10.22
N PRO A 561 25.64 23.33 11.54
CA PRO A 561 26.22 22.25 12.33
C PRO A 561 25.34 20.99 12.29
N PRO A 562 25.94 19.78 12.28
CA PRO A 562 25.18 18.54 12.28
C PRO A 562 24.34 18.41 13.56
N ARG A 563 23.06 18.07 13.37
CA ARG A 563 22.06 17.95 14.43
C ARG A 563 22.25 16.63 15.23
N PRO A 564 21.87 16.55 16.52
CA PRO A 564 22.07 15.33 17.32
C PRO A 564 21.38 14.08 16.74
N PRO A 565 21.95 12.87 16.92
CA PRO A 565 21.32 11.61 16.52
C PRO A 565 19.90 11.46 17.09
N GLY A 566 18.96 10.95 16.29
CA GLY A 566 17.56 10.70 16.71
C GLY A 566 16.59 11.89 16.56
N THR A 567 17.03 13.01 15.98
CA THR A 567 16.16 14.17 15.68
C THR A 567 15.84 14.34 14.19
N THR A 568 16.45 13.52 13.34
CA THR A 568 16.24 13.47 11.88
C THR A 568 16.32 12.01 11.43
N PRO A 569 15.67 11.63 10.31
CA PRO A 569 15.78 10.28 9.79
C PRO A 569 17.22 9.89 9.42
N ASP A 570 17.54 8.61 9.52
CA ASP A 570 18.79 8.02 9.02
C ASP A 570 18.71 7.86 7.50
N LEU A 571 19.16 8.89 6.78
CA LEU A 571 19.15 8.89 5.31
C LEU A 571 20.02 7.81 4.68
N ARG A 572 21.07 7.32 5.37
CA ARG A 572 21.88 6.21 4.84
C ARG A 572 21.10 4.91 4.84
N LYS A 573 20.38 4.63 5.92
CA LYS A 573 19.46 3.48 5.97
C LYS A 573 18.32 3.63 4.97
N GLY A 574 17.74 4.83 4.86
CA GLY A 574 16.71 5.12 3.88
C GLY A 574 17.18 4.85 2.45
N VAL A 575 18.37 5.32 2.08
CA VAL A 575 18.95 5.03 0.76
C VAL A 575 19.27 3.55 0.59
N ALA A 576 19.79 2.87 1.62
CA ALA A 576 20.04 1.43 1.55
C ALA A 576 18.75 0.61 1.36
N TYR A 577 17.64 1.01 1.97
CA TYR A 577 16.32 0.44 1.71
C TYR A 577 15.90 0.67 0.25
N LEU A 578 16.00 1.91 -0.24
CA LEU A 578 15.61 2.26 -1.61
C LEU A 578 16.45 1.56 -2.68
N THR A 579 17.75 1.34 -2.46
CA THR A 579 18.64 0.69 -3.43
C THR A 579 18.84 -0.81 -3.16
N GLY A 580 18.16 -1.35 -2.14
CA GLY A 580 18.13 -2.77 -1.84
C GLY A 580 17.60 -3.60 -3.00
N ARG A 581 18.17 -4.79 -3.21
CA ARG A 581 17.87 -5.66 -4.36
C ARG A 581 16.40 -6.11 -4.45
N ALA A 582 15.69 -6.12 -3.32
CA ALA A 582 14.27 -6.43 -3.28
C ALA A 582 13.40 -5.29 -3.84
N ASN A 583 13.90 -4.06 -3.77
CA ASN A 583 13.16 -2.86 -4.13
C ASN A 583 13.58 -2.34 -5.53
N LEU A 584 14.88 -2.12 -5.74
CA LEU A 584 15.41 -1.58 -7.00
C LEU A 584 15.93 -2.70 -7.91
N VAL A 585 15.12 -3.10 -8.89
CA VAL A 585 15.47 -4.20 -9.82
C VAL A 585 15.76 -3.64 -11.20
N GLY A 586 17.04 -3.63 -11.59
CA GLY A 586 17.48 -3.14 -12.90
C GLY A 586 17.26 -1.64 -13.11
N GLY A 587 17.40 -0.84 -12.05
CA GLY A 587 17.17 0.62 -12.08
C GLY A 587 15.70 1.03 -12.07
N ARG A 588 14.80 0.15 -11.62
CA ARG A 588 13.34 0.33 -11.68
C ARG A 588 12.68 -0.05 -10.37
N TYR A 589 11.59 0.62 -10.05
CA TYR A 589 10.65 0.20 -9.01
C TYR A 589 9.38 -0.41 -9.62
N TYR A 590 8.71 -1.27 -8.83
CA TYR A 590 7.51 -2.01 -9.21
C TYR A 590 6.50 -1.89 -8.06
N GLU A 591 5.22 -1.72 -8.37
CA GLU A 591 4.17 -1.60 -7.33
C GLU A 591 3.85 -2.93 -6.64
N SER A 592 4.33 -4.07 -7.16
CA SER A 592 4.22 -5.37 -6.51
C SER A 592 5.47 -6.22 -6.76
N ALA A 593 6.00 -6.83 -5.69
CA ALA A 593 7.01 -7.87 -5.79
C ALA A 593 6.38 -9.16 -6.35
N GLY A 594 6.15 -9.21 -7.67
CA GLY A 594 5.69 -10.43 -8.36
C GLY A 594 4.79 -10.22 -9.59
N GLY A 595 4.26 -9.02 -9.84
CA GLY A 595 3.22 -8.82 -10.87
C GLY A 595 3.73 -8.26 -12.19
N GLY A 596 3.99 -9.13 -13.18
CA GLY A 596 4.03 -8.78 -14.61
C GLY A 596 5.29 -8.11 -15.18
N GLY A 597 6.22 -7.65 -14.34
CA GLY A 597 7.52 -7.09 -14.77
C GLY A 597 7.47 -5.68 -15.40
N ARG A 598 6.32 -5.01 -15.28
CA ARG A 598 6.09 -3.65 -15.79
C ARG A 598 6.60 -2.61 -14.78
N ALA A 599 7.48 -1.70 -15.22
CA ALA A 599 8.07 -0.70 -14.34
C ALA A 599 7.06 0.41 -14.00
N ASP A 600 7.05 0.87 -12.75
CA ASP A 600 6.38 2.11 -12.36
C ASP A 600 7.33 3.28 -12.60
N PHE A 601 7.16 3.97 -13.73
CA PHE A 601 7.98 5.13 -14.10
C PHE A 601 7.83 6.29 -13.11
N GLY A 602 6.63 6.52 -12.57
CA GLY A 602 6.36 7.58 -11.63
C GLY A 602 7.14 7.38 -10.33
N LEU A 603 7.06 6.17 -9.76
CA LEU A 603 7.80 5.78 -8.55
C LEU A 603 9.32 5.70 -8.81
N THR A 604 9.73 5.23 -9.98
CA THR A 604 11.14 5.22 -10.42
C THR A 604 11.73 6.63 -10.43
N ILE A 605 10.99 7.63 -10.92
CA ILE A 605 11.40 9.03 -10.87
C ILE A 605 11.42 9.57 -9.43
N ASP A 606 10.47 9.19 -8.56
CA ASP A 606 10.46 9.61 -7.14
C ASP A 606 11.70 9.11 -6.38
N GLY A 607 12.09 7.85 -6.59
CA GLY A 607 13.33 7.36 -6.01
C GLY A 607 14.56 8.04 -6.61
N ALA A 608 14.57 8.39 -7.90
CA ALA A 608 15.63 9.19 -8.48
C ALA A 608 15.74 10.57 -7.81
N TYR A 609 14.62 11.23 -7.50
CA TYR A 609 14.61 12.47 -6.71
C TYR A 609 15.17 12.26 -5.31
N ALA A 610 14.81 11.17 -4.63
CA ALA A 610 15.34 10.86 -3.30
C ALA A 610 16.87 10.65 -3.31
N LEU A 611 17.39 9.92 -4.30
CA LEU A 611 18.83 9.71 -4.47
C LEU A 611 19.56 11.00 -4.87
N ALA A 612 18.95 11.80 -5.76
CA ALA A 612 19.46 13.11 -6.14
C ALA A 612 19.46 14.10 -4.97
N ALA A 613 18.48 14.05 -4.07
CA ALA A 613 18.45 14.90 -2.89
C ALA A 613 19.54 14.49 -1.88
N THR A 614 19.69 13.20 -1.63
CA THR A 614 20.60 12.68 -0.59
C THR A 614 22.07 12.60 -1.02
N GLY A 615 22.34 12.12 -2.23
CA GLY A 615 23.71 11.92 -2.75
C GLY A 615 24.51 10.82 -2.10
N LEU A 616 23.80 9.86 -1.52
CA LEU A 616 24.41 8.74 -0.83
C LEU A 616 24.63 7.53 -1.76
N ASP A 617 24.01 7.50 -2.95
CA ASP A 617 24.18 6.42 -3.95
C ASP A 617 24.01 6.94 -5.38
N ASN A 618 25.07 7.57 -5.92
CA ASN A 618 25.07 8.12 -7.28
C ASN A 618 25.13 7.04 -8.37
N ASP A 619 25.61 5.84 -8.04
CA ASP A 619 25.69 4.72 -8.99
C ASP A 619 24.28 4.16 -9.26
N ALA A 620 23.48 3.94 -8.20
CA ALA A 620 22.08 3.56 -8.34
C ALA A 620 21.27 4.65 -9.05
N LEU A 621 21.48 5.92 -8.70
CA LEU A 621 20.85 7.06 -9.37
C LEU A 621 21.18 7.08 -10.88
N SER A 622 22.46 6.89 -11.24
CA SER A 622 22.88 6.85 -12.65
C SER A 622 22.17 5.70 -13.39
N GLY A 623 22.09 4.50 -12.78
CA GLY A 623 21.37 3.37 -13.37
C GLY A 623 19.87 3.62 -13.57
N VAL A 624 19.22 4.34 -12.64
CA VAL A 624 17.81 4.76 -12.79
C VAL A 624 17.66 5.76 -13.92
N VAL A 625 18.52 6.78 -13.98
CA VAL A 625 18.48 7.83 -15.01
C VAL A 625 18.75 7.24 -16.40
N ASP A 626 19.74 6.35 -16.54
CA ASP A 626 20.05 5.69 -17.81
C ASP A 626 18.89 4.83 -18.31
N PHE A 627 18.16 4.16 -17.40
CA PHE A 627 16.92 3.46 -17.73
C PHE A 627 15.83 4.41 -18.24
N LEU A 628 15.62 5.54 -17.58
CA LEU A 628 14.61 6.51 -17.98
C LEU A 628 14.96 7.18 -19.32
N ASP A 629 16.24 7.39 -19.59
CA ASP A 629 16.72 8.10 -20.79
C ASP A 629 16.77 7.19 -22.04
N THR A 630 17.22 5.95 -21.87
CA THR A 630 17.49 5.05 -23.03
C THR A 630 16.89 3.66 -22.92
N GLY A 631 16.32 3.32 -21.76
CA GLY A 631 15.88 1.97 -21.44
C GLY A 631 14.39 1.71 -21.70
N GLU A 632 14.07 0.42 -21.78
CA GLU A 632 12.69 -0.09 -21.84
C GLU A 632 12.45 -1.06 -20.68
N ASP A 633 11.21 -1.08 -20.17
CA ASP A 633 10.77 -2.09 -19.22
C ASP A 633 10.69 -3.48 -19.87
N VAL A 634 10.42 -4.55 -19.12
CA VAL A 634 10.40 -5.91 -19.71
C VAL A 634 9.27 -6.12 -20.72
N THR A 635 8.33 -5.17 -20.79
CA THR A 635 7.22 -5.14 -21.75
C THR A 635 7.52 -4.27 -22.97
N GLY A 636 8.72 -3.69 -23.07
CA GLY A 636 9.14 -2.84 -24.17
C GLY A 636 8.68 -1.38 -24.06
N ARG A 637 8.20 -0.93 -22.88
CA ARG A 637 7.80 0.47 -22.71
C ARG A 637 8.98 1.33 -22.30
N ALA A 638 9.09 2.50 -22.90
CA ALA A 638 10.03 3.55 -22.50
C ALA A 638 9.30 4.68 -21.73
N VAL A 639 10.06 5.65 -21.21
CA VAL A 639 9.48 6.79 -20.46
C VAL A 639 8.51 7.64 -21.31
N HIS A 640 8.70 7.69 -22.63
CA HIS A 640 7.82 8.44 -23.53
C HIS A 640 6.44 7.77 -23.69
N ASP A 641 6.34 6.47 -23.44
CA ASP A 641 5.06 5.73 -23.38
C ASP A 641 4.20 6.18 -22.20
N TRP A 642 4.86 6.57 -21.12
CA TRP A 642 4.21 7.03 -19.88
C TRP A 642 3.87 8.52 -19.93
N THR A 643 4.73 9.33 -20.55
CA THR A 643 4.50 10.79 -20.69
C THR A 643 3.60 11.15 -21.88
N GLY A 644 3.43 10.24 -22.84
CA GLY A 644 2.59 10.44 -24.04
C GLY A 644 3.23 11.33 -25.12
N VAL A 645 4.49 11.77 -24.92
CA VAL A 645 5.21 12.60 -25.89
C VAL A 645 5.48 11.81 -27.19
N GLY A 646 5.28 12.47 -28.33
CA GLY A 646 5.40 11.84 -29.66
C GLY A 646 4.23 10.92 -30.06
N ARG A 647 3.23 10.71 -29.19
CA ARG A 647 2.09 9.81 -29.43
C ARG A 647 0.72 10.50 -29.48
N GLY A 648 0.69 11.84 -29.42
CA GLY A 648 -0.51 12.65 -29.67
C GLY A 648 -1.39 12.94 -28.45
N ALA A 649 -1.11 12.37 -27.29
CA ALA A 649 -1.84 12.63 -26.06
C ALA A 649 -0.87 12.81 -24.88
N VAL A 650 -0.32 14.02 -24.77
CA VAL A 650 0.74 14.38 -23.81
C VAL A 650 0.18 14.59 -22.41
N VAL A 651 0.70 13.86 -21.42
CA VAL A 651 0.35 13.98 -20.00
C VAL A 651 1.27 15.00 -19.33
N GLY A 652 0.81 16.23 -19.19
CA GLY A 652 1.60 17.36 -18.71
C GLY A 652 2.25 17.14 -17.34
N GLY A 653 1.56 16.46 -16.41
CA GLY A 653 2.12 16.12 -15.10
C GLY A 653 3.29 15.13 -15.18
N ALA A 654 3.12 14.04 -15.93
CA ALA A 654 4.16 13.04 -16.13
C ALA A 654 5.36 13.65 -16.89
N LEU A 655 5.07 14.45 -17.93
CA LEU A 655 6.09 15.13 -18.71
C LEU A 655 6.88 16.14 -17.86
N GLY A 656 6.19 16.94 -17.05
CA GLY A 656 6.81 17.86 -16.10
C GLY A 656 7.69 17.14 -15.09
N LYS A 657 7.21 16.00 -14.55
CA LYS A 657 7.96 15.17 -13.61
C LYS A 657 9.25 14.62 -14.25
N THR A 658 9.20 14.16 -15.49
CA THR A 658 10.39 13.63 -16.18
C THR A 658 11.37 14.74 -16.55
N ALA A 659 10.87 15.86 -17.09
CA ALA A 659 11.71 17.01 -17.46
C ALA A 659 12.42 17.62 -16.24
N LEU A 660 11.72 17.74 -15.11
CA LEU A 660 12.32 18.22 -13.87
C LEU A 660 13.42 17.28 -13.36
N LEU A 661 13.26 15.95 -13.49
CA LEU A 661 14.32 15.01 -13.14
C LEU A 661 15.55 15.23 -14.01
N ALA A 662 15.38 15.32 -15.34
CA ALA A 662 16.49 15.54 -16.27
C ALA A 662 17.30 16.78 -15.88
N VAL A 663 16.62 17.91 -15.62
CA VAL A 663 17.27 19.15 -15.15
C VAL A 663 17.95 18.95 -13.79
N ALA A 664 17.28 18.27 -12.85
CA ALA A 664 17.82 18.02 -11.52
C ALA A 664 19.12 17.21 -11.56
N VAL A 665 19.27 16.27 -12.50
CA VAL A 665 20.48 15.44 -12.62
C VAL A 665 21.51 15.93 -13.65
N GLY A 666 21.31 17.13 -14.20
CA GLY A 666 22.21 17.72 -15.19
C GLY A 666 22.14 17.08 -16.59
N ARG A 667 21.09 16.31 -16.90
CA ARG A 667 20.79 15.84 -18.27
C ARG A 667 20.03 16.95 -19.02
N ASP A 668 20.13 16.97 -20.34
CA ASP A 668 19.42 17.95 -21.16
C ASP A 668 17.93 17.54 -21.29
N PRO A 669 16.96 18.30 -20.71
CA PRO A 669 15.54 17.97 -20.86
C PRO A 669 15.02 18.14 -22.30
N ARG A 670 15.81 18.73 -23.20
CA ARG A 670 15.50 18.83 -24.64
C ARG A 670 15.95 17.62 -25.45
N ASP A 671 16.73 16.73 -24.84
CA ASP A 671 17.17 15.46 -25.40
C ASP A 671 17.20 14.39 -24.30
N PHE A 672 16.01 14.03 -23.80
CA PHE A 672 15.85 13.02 -22.75
C PHE A 672 14.76 12.03 -23.13
N GLY A 673 15.03 10.73 -23.04
CA GLY A 673 14.09 9.71 -23.55
C GLY A 673 13.96 9.74 -25.08
N GLY A 674 14.92 10.38 -25.77
CA GLY A 674 14.89 10.69 -27.21
C GLY A 674 13.88 11.78 -27.60
N GLN A 675 13.47 12.64 -26.67
CA GLN A 675 12.38 13.61 -26.86
C GLN A 675 12.75 14.99 -26.30
N ASP A 676 12.20 16.05 -26.91
CA ASP A 676 12.27 17.41 -26.36
C ASP A 676 11.09 17.64 -25.40
N LEU A 677 11.33 17.37 -24.11
CA LEU A 677 10.29 17.44 -23.09
C LEU A 677 9.87 18.88 -22.80
N VAL A 678 10.77 19.85 -23.00
CA VAL A 678 10.51 21.28 -22.78
C VAL A 678 9.59 21.83 -23.87
N ALA A 679 9.88 21.52 -25.13
CA ALA A 679 9.00 21.85 -26.26
C ALA A 679 7.63 21.17 -26.11
N ALA A 680 7.61 19.89 -25.71
CA ALA A 680 6.36 19.19 -25.47
C ALA A 680 5.53 19.80 -24.33
N LEU A 681 6.16 20.29 -23.25
CA LEU A 681 5.46 21.01 -22.17
C LEU A 681 4.86 22.33 -22.67
N LYS A 682 5.58 23.05 -23.51
CA LYS A 682 5.11 24.30 -24.14
C LYS A 682 3.90 24.05 -25.02
N ASP A 683 3.92 22.98 -25.81
CA ASP A 683 2.81 22.58 -26.67
C ASP A 683 1.60 22.05 -25.87
N ALA A 684 1.85 21.46 -24.70
CA ALA A 684 0.84 21.00 -23.75
C ALA A 684 0.11 22.14 -23.00
N VAL A 685 0.50 23.41 -23.16
CA VAL A 685 -0.19 24.53 -22.50
C VAL A 685 -1.55 24.81 -23.15
N CYS A 686 -2.61 24.54 -22.40
CA CYS A 686 -3.99 24.73 -22.81
C CYS A 686 -4.30 26.18 -23.15
N LYS A 687 -4.83 26.41 -24.37
CA LYS A 687 -5.24 27.75 -24.82
C LYS A 687 -6.64 28.16 -24.36
N ALA A 688 -7.47 27.17 -24.06
CA ALA A 688 -8.84 27.30 -23.58
C ALA A 688 -9.22 26.01 -22.82
N PRO A 689 -10.25 26.04 -21.95
CA PRO A 689 -10.82 24.82 -21.42
C PRO A 689 -11.37 23.94 -22.55
N SER A 690 -11.16 22.63 -22.46
CA SER A 690 -11.74 21.67 -23.38
C SER A 690 -13.25 21.56 -23.16
N THR A 691 -13.98 21.22 -24.22
CA THR A 691 -15.43 20.96 -24.14
C THR A 691 -15.66 19.46 -24.05
N ALA A 692 -16.55 19.04 -23.15
CA ALA A 692 -16.94 17.63 -23.02
C ALA A 692 -17.29 17.01 -24.40
N PRO A 693 -16.84 15.77 -24.69
CA PRO A 693 -16.25 14.80 -23.76
C PRO A 693 -14.76 15.03 -23.42
N ASP A 694 -14.04 15.87 -24.18
CA ASP A 694 -12.63 16.19 -23.97
C ASP A 694 -12.41 16.90 -22.62
N ARG A 695 -11.52 16.34 -21.80
CA ARG A 695 -11.09 16.87 -20.48
C ARG A 695 -9.59 17.13 -20.42
N SER A 696 -8.92 17.16 -21.57
CA SER A 696 -7.49 17.44 -21.69
C SER A 696 -7.12 18.75 -21.00
N CYS A 697 -7.97 19.76 -21.13
CA CYS A 697 -7.68 21.12 -20.69
C CYS A 697 -8.71 21.62 -19.67
N ALA A 698 -8.28 21.74 -18.42
CA ALA A 698 -9.14 22.27 -17.35
C ALA A 698 -9.44 23.77 -17.54
N ALA A 699 -8.46 24.55 -17.99
CA ALA A 699 -8.57 25.97 -18.21
C ALA A 699 -7.44 26.46 -19.12
N LYS A 700 -7.56 27.71 -19.59
CA LYS A 700 -6.44 28.42 -20.21
C LYS A 700 -5.26 28.48 -19.23
N GLY A 701 -4.08 28.07 -19.67
CA GLY A 701 -2.86 27.99 -18.87
C GLY A 701 -2.65 26.68 -18.10
N ALA A 702 -3.64 25.81 -17.98
CA ALA A 702 -3.37 24.45 -17.47
C ALA A 702 -2.47 23.68 -18.45
N TYR A 703 -1.68 22.71 -17.98
CA TYR A 703 -1.14 21.70 -18.88
C TYR A 703 -2.17 20.62 -19.20
N THR A 704 -2.08 20.00 -20.38
CA THR A 704 -2.96 18.89 -20.75
C THR A 704 -2.86 17.72 -19.76
N TYR A 705 -3.98 17.20 -19.30
CA TYR A 705 -4.10 16.13 -18.28
C TYR A 705 -3.33 16.36 -16.96
N ALA A 706 -2.99 17.61 -16.63
CA ALA A 706 -2.52 17.94 -15.29
C ALA A 706 -3.72 18.09 -14.34
N GLN A 707 -4.22 16.97 -13.83
CA GLN A 707 -5.44 16.89 -13.01
C GLN A 707 -5.26 17.29 -11.54
N SER A 708 -4.07 17.72 -11.14
CA SER A 708 -3.77 18.17 -9.79
C SER A 708 -2.85 19.38 -9.77
N VAL A 709 -2.94 20.19 -8.72
CA VAL A 709 -2.02 21.31 -8.50
C VAL A 709 -0.58 20.82 -8.35
N PHE A 710 -0.39 19.66 -7.74
CA PHE A 710 0.90 18.97 -7.71
C PHE A 710 1.47 18.78 -9.13
N SER A 711 0.68 18.19 -10.03
CA SER A 711 1.08 17.94 -11.42
C SER A 711 1.34 19.22 -12.21
N GLN A 712 0.50 20.24 -12.03
CA GLN A 712 0.69 21.55 -12.64
C GLN A 712 2.00 22.21 -12.19
N SER A 713 2.33 22.10 -10.90
CA SER A 713 3.52 22.69 -10.29
C SER A 713 4.81 22.08 -10.84
N LEU A 714 4.85 20.75 -11.05
CA LEU A 714 5.99 20.07 -11.65
C LEU A 714 6.34 20.60 -13.04
N GLY A 715 5.34 20.80 -13.91
CA GLY A 715 5.55 21.36 -15.24
C GLY A 715 6.08 22.79 -15.21
N VAL A 716 5.55 23.63 -14.31
CA VAL A 716 6.01 25.02 -14.11
C VAL A 716 7.47 25.04 -13.68
N ILE A 717 7.84 24.26 -12.65
CA ILE A 717 9.22 24.18 -12.16
C ILE A 717 10.14 23.70 -13.28
N ALA A 718 9.76 22.64 -14.00
CA ALA A 718 10.56 22.07 -15.08
C ALA A 718 10.88 23.11 -16.18
N GLN A 719 9.87 23.85 -16.67
CA GLN A 719 10.07 24.84 -17.72
C GLN A 719 10.95 26.01 -17.27
N ILE A 720 10.73 26.53 -16.07
CA ILE A 720 11.55 27.63 -15.53
C ILE A 720 12.99 27.17 -15.37
N ARG A 721 13.22 26.01 -14.74
CA ARG A 721 14.58 25.48 -14.53
C ARG A 721 15.27 25.10 -15.85
N ALA A 722 14.53 24.78 -16.90
CA ALA A 722 15.05 24.55 -18.24
C ALA A 722 15.32 25.85 -19.04
N GLY A 723 15.08 27.02 -18.46
CA GLY A 723 15.28 28.34 -19.09
C GLY A 723 14.20 28.73 -20.09
N ASP A 724 12.97 28.22 -19.95
CA ASP A 724 11.82 28.57 -20.79
C ASP A 724 10.76 29.35 -19.98
N GLU A 725 11.17 30.43 -19.31
CA GLU A 725 10.27 31.22 -18.45
C GLU A 725 9.14 31.88 -19.24
N GLU A 726 9.37 32.15 -20.53
CA GLU A 726 8.34 32.70 -21.41
C GLU A 726 7.17 31.73 -21.60
N ALA A 727 7.44 30.45 -21.84
CA ALA A 727 6.40 29.43 -21.96
C ALA A 727 5.72 29.12 -20.62
N ALA A 728 6.47 29.19 -19.51
CA ALA A 728 5.95 28.95 -18.16
C ALA A 728 5.03 30.07 -17.65
N ARG A 729 5.06 31.26 -18.24
CA ARG A 729 4.32 32.44 -17.75
C ARG A 729 2.82 32.21 -17.62
N GLU A 730 2.21 31.57 -18.61
CA GLU A 730 0.76 31.31 -18.63
C GLU A 730 0.37 30.18 -17.64
N PRO A 731 1.09 29.04 -17.60
CA PRO A 731 0.95 28.04 -16.53
C PRO A 731 1.15 28.53 -15.11
N LEU A 732 2.14 29.37 -14.88
CA LEU A 732 2.38 30.00 -13.58
C LEU A 732 1.25 30.97 -13.21
N GLY A 733 0.76 31.75 -14.17
CA GLY A 733 -0.38 32.64 -13.97
C GLY A 733 -1.66 31.88 -13.60
N TYR A 734 -1.90 30.74 -14.25
CA TYR A 734 -2.99 29.84 -13.88
C TYR A 734 -2.81 29.28 -12.47
N LEU A 735 -1.62 28.75 -12.15
CA LEU A 735 -1.29 28.23 -10.83
C LEU A 735 -1.50 29.26 -9.72
N ARG A 736 -1.02 30.51 -9.89
CA ARG A 736 -1.25 31.61 -8.93
C ARG A 736 -2.74 31.91 -8.75
N GLY A 737 -3.53 31.81 -9.82
CA GLY A 737 -4.98 32.02 -9.78
C GLY A 737 -5.75 30.98 -8.97
N LEU A 738 -5.13 29.83 -8.67
CA LEU A 738 -5.72 28.77 -7.84
C LEU A 738 -5.50 28.99 -6.34
N GLN A 739 -4.64 29.94 -5.94
CA GLN A 739 -4.40 30.22 -4.52
C GLN A 739 -5.67 30.78 -3.86
N ARG A 740 -6.04 30.20 -2.73
CA ARG A 740 -7.18 30.65 -1.93
C ARG A 740 -6.79 31.81 -1.02
N ASP A 741 -7.78 32.51 -0.47
CA ASP A 741 -7.57 33.60 0.48
C ASP A 741 -6.74 33.20 1.70
N SER A 742 -6.89 31.93 2.14
CA SER A 742 -6.14 31.31 3.23
C SER A 742 -4.64 31.16 2.95
N GLY A 743 -4.22 31.24 1.68
CA GLY A 743 -2.85 30.94 1.24
C GLY A 743 -2.67 29.53 0.69
N ALA A 744 -3.64 28.63 0.89
CA ALA A 744 -3.57 27.24 0.44
C ALA A 744 -4.00 27.07 -1.02
N TRP A 745 -3.61 25.95 -1.63
CA TRP A 745 -4.09 25.51 -2.92
C TRP A 745 -5.02 24.29 -2.80
N PRO A 746 -5.98 24.12 -3.73
CA PRO A 746 -6.76 22.88 -3.83
C PRO A 746 -5.87 21.72 -4.28
N SER A 747 -6.32 20.48 -4.04
CA SER A 747 -5.59 19.30 -4.51
C SER A 747 -5.74 19.09 -6.01
N LEU A 748 -6.99 19.16 -6.50
CA LEU A 748 -7.35 18.80 -7.87
C LEU A 748 -7.46 20.01 -8.81
N ILE A 749 -7.33 19.70 -10.10
CA ILE A 749 -7.57 20.58 -11.23
C ILE A 749 -8.59 19.88 -12.16
N PRO A 750 -9.74 20.50 -12.49
CA PRO A 750 -10.21 21.82 -12.05
C PRO A 750 -10.37 21.94 -10.53
N ALA A 751 -10.15 23.14 -10.00
CA ALA A 751 -10.16 23.42 -8.57
C ALA A 751 -11.42 22.89 -7.87
N THR A 752 -11.20 22.08 -6.85
CA THR A 752 -12.21 21.65 -5.89
C THR A 752 -12.24 22.60 -4.69
N GLY A 753 -13.28 22.49 -3.85
CA GLY A 753 -13.47 23.37 -2.68
C GLY A 753 -12.50 23.11 -1.52
N ASP A 754 -11.57 22.17 -1.69
CA ASP A 754 -10.62 21.63 -0.73
C ASP A 754 -9.32 22.45 -0.62
N ALA A 755 -8.42 21.97 0.24
CA ALA A 755 -7.04 22.41 0.39
C ALA A 755 -6.22 21.31 1.07
N ASP A 756 -4.97 21.10 0.63
CA ASP A 756 -4.07 20.09 1.20
C ASP A 756 -2.61 20.59 1.28
N VAL A 757 -1.82 19.93 2.13
CA VAL A 757 -0.41 20.27 2.40
C VAL A 757 0.48 20.02 1.19
N ASP A 758 0.29 18.89 0.51
CA ASP A 758 1.15 18.41 -0.58
C ASP A 758 1.11 19.38 -1.76
N SER A 759 -0.10 19.73 -2.21
CA SER A 759 -0.33 20.65 -3.32
C SER A 759 0.07 22.08 -2.97
N THR A 760 -0.17 22.52 -1.73
CA THR A 760 0.24 23.85 -1.26
C THR A 760 1.76 23.98 -1.22
N ALA A 761 2.48 22.96 -0.74
CA ALA A 761 3.94 22.93 -0.73
C ALA A 761 4.52 22.94 -2.15
N MET A 762 3.98 22.12 -3.06
CA MET A 762 4.42 22.10 -4.46
C MET A 762 4.15 23.42 -5.19
N ALA A 763 2.98 24.01 -5.01
CA ALA A 763 2.65 25.30 -5.61
C ALA A 763 3.55 26.42 -5.06
N ALA A 764 3.84 26.41 -3.75
CA ALA A 764 4.77 27.36 -3.14
C ALA A 764 6.17 27.24 -3.75
N MET A 765 6.71 26.02 -3.89
CA MET A 765 8.00 25.78 -4.54
C MET A 765 8.01 26.23 -6.00
N ALA A 766 6.92 26.02 -6.75
CA ALA A 766 6.82 26.46 -8.14
C ALA A 766 6.79 27.99 -8.29
N VAL A 767 6.03 28.68 -7.43
CA VAL A 767 5.97 30.15 -7.42
C VAL A 767 7.31 30.75 -6.98
N ASP A 768 7.93 30.19 -5.95
CA ASP A 768 9.24 30.63 -5.45
C ASP A 768 10.35 30.48 -6.51
N THR A 769 10.36 29.36 -7.23
CA THR A 769 11.29 29.11 -8.36
C THR A 769 11.15 30.20 -9.44
N ALA A 770 9.93 30.68 -9.69
CA ALA A 770 9.68 31.72 -10.68
C ALA A 770 10.12 33.12 -10.22
N ASP A 771 10.02 33.39 -8.92
CA ASP A 771 10.30 34.69 -8.32
C ASP A 771 11.76 34.86 -7.88
N GLY A 772 12.58 33.83 -8.07
CA GLY A 772 14.01 33.86 -7.77
C GLY A 772 14.32 33.71 -6.27
N GLY A 773 13.48 33.01 -5.52
CA GLY A 773 13.69 32.71 -4.10
C GLY A 773 13.39 33.88 -3.15
N ASP A 774 12.77 34.96 -3.63
CA ASP A 774 12.23 36.02 -2.75
C ASP A 774 10.78 35.65 -2.39
N PRO A 775 10.49 35.25 -1.14
CA PRO A 775 9.15 34.83 -0.75
C PRO A 775 8.20 36.02 -0.79
N ASP A 776 7.48 36.14 -1.91
CA ASP A 776 6.43 37.12 -2.08
C ASP A 776 5.27 36.85 -1.09
N ARG A 777 4.24 37.71 -1.16
CA ARG A 777 3.05 37.53 -0.32
C ARG A 777 2.31 36.21 -0.61
N VAL A 778 2.43 35.66 -1.82
CA VAL A 778 1.81 34.40 -2.24
C VAL A 778 2.49 33.23 -1.54
N VAL A 779 3.82 33.13 -1.62
CA VAL A 779 4.63 32.09 -0.95
C VAL A 779 4.51 32.21 0.56
N SER A 780 4.68 33.42 1.12
CA SER A 780 4.61 33.64 2.57
C SER A 780 3.29 33.19 3.20
N LYS A 781 2.16 33.41 2.51
CA LYS A 781 0.84 32.93 2.95
C LYS A 781 0.74 31.40 2.90
N ALA A 782 1.30 30.78 1.87
CA ALA A 782 1.32 29.33 1.72
C ALA A 782 2.07 28.68 2.89
N LEU A 783 3.27 29.19 3.19
CA LEU A 783 4.12 28.66 4.26
C LEU A 783 3.48 28.83 5.63
N ALA A 784 2.85 29.98 5.88
CA ALA A 784 2.12 30.21 7.12
C ALA A 784 0.94 29.25 7.28
N TRP A 785 0.22 28.96 6.19
CA TRP A 785 -0.87 27.99 6.20
C TRP A 785 -0.37 26.56 6.42
N ILE A 786 0.72 26.15 5.76
CA ILE A 786 1.35 24.84 5.97
C ILE A 786 1.75 24.69 7.44
N ALA A 787 2.46 25.67 8.02
CA ALA A 787 2.88 25.64 9.42
C ALA A 787 1.69 25.46 10.39
N ASP A 788 0.55 26.08 10.09
CA ASP A 788 -0.69 25.96 10.88
C ASP A 788 -1.33 24.56 10.79
N GLN A 789 -1.01 23.77 9.76
CA GLN A 789 -1.48 22.38 9.63
C GLN A 789 -0.65 21.38 10.45
N GLN A 790 0.47 21.79 11.06
CA GLN A 790 1.34 20.88 11.78
C GLN A 790 0.65 20.31 13.03
N LEU A 791 0.60 18.98 13.12
CA LEU A 791 0.01 18.26 14.24
C LEU A 791 0.90 18.34 15.50
N PRO A 792 0.36 18.08 16.72
CA PRO A 792 1.12 18.23 17.97
C PRO A 792 2.41 17.41 18.04
N ASP A 793 2.48 16.29 17.34
CA ASP A 793 3.66 15.41 17.28
C ASP A 793 4.66 15.78 16.18
N GLY A 794 4.38 16.83 15.40
CA GLY A 794 5.21 17.32 14.31
C GLY A 794 4.83 16.80 12.93
N GLY A 795 3.91 15.82 12.84
CA GLY A 795 3.40 15.33 11.57
C GLY A 795 2.40 16.27 10.90
N PHE A 796 1.85 15.85 9.77
CA PHE A 796 0.91 16.66 8.97
C PHE A 796 -0.27 15.83 8.46
N PRO A 797 -1.46 16.42 8.35
CA PRO A 797 -2.62 15.74 7.80
C PRO A 797 -2.41 15.44 6.31
N GLY A 798 -2.79 14.25 5.89
CA GLY A 798 -2.84 13.80 4.50
C GLY A 798 -3.91 12.73 4.31
N ALA A 799 -3.99 12.14 3.11
CA ALA A 799 -5.03 11.16 2.76
C ALA A 799 -5.04 9.92 3.68
N ALA A 800 -3.89 9.57 4.27
CA ALA A 800 -3.72 8.45 5.19
C ALA A 800 -3.76 8.86 6.68
N GLY A 801 -4.28 10.05 7.02
CA GLY A 801 -4.27 10.57 8.38
C GLY A 801 -3.01 11.37 8.67
N ASN A 802 -2.23 11.02 9.70
CA ASN A 802 -0.97 11.69 10.02
C ASN A 802 0.17 11.19 9.10
N SER A 803 0.31 11.82 7.94
CA SER A 803 1.03 11.29 6.78
C SER A 803 2.53 11.57 6.79
N VAL A 804 3.33 10.54 6.47
CA VAL A 804 4.78 10.66 6.23
C VAL A 804 5.07 11.49 4.97
N ASN A 805 4.28 11.32 3.92
CA ASN A 805 4.44 12.07 2.67
C ASN A 805 4.22 13.57 2.89
N SER A 806 3.07 13.93 3.47
CA SER A 806 2.73 15.33 3.73
C SER A 806 3.74 15.99 4.66
N ALA A 807 4.27 15.26 5.65
CA ALA A 807 5.35 15.77 6.49
C ALA A 807 6.66 16.01 5.71
N ALA A 808 7.02 15.13 4.78
CA ALA A 808 8.21 15.27 3.94
C ALA A 808 8.10 16.46 2.98
N LEU A 809 6.94 16.66 2.34
CA LEU A 809 6.68 17.83 1.49
C LEU A 809 6.58 19.13 2.29
N ALA A 810 6.00 19.10 3.49
CA ALA A 810 5.99 20.25 4.38
C ALA A 810 7.41 20.67 4.78
N VAL A 811 8.31 19.72 5.04
CA VAL A 811 9.73 20.02 5.28
C VAL A 811 10.35 20.76 4.10
N GLN A 812 10.15 20.30 2.87
CA GLN A 812 10.66 20.98 1.67
C GLN A 812 10.04 22.37 1.47
N GLY A 813 8.71 22.48 1.59
CA GLY A 813 8.00 23.75 1.43
C GLY A 813 8.42 24.80 2.47
N LEU A 814 8.44 24.43 3.76
CA LEU A 814 8.85 25.33 4.84
C LEU A 814 10.33 25.72 4.73
N SER A 815 11.16 24.88 4.08
CA SER A 815 12.58 25.17 3.82
C SER A 815 12.81 26.26 2.78
N LEU A 816 11.77 26.78 2.13
CA LEU A 816 11.84 28.04 1.36
C LEU A 816 12.08 29.26 2.27
N ALA A 817 11.70 29.19 3.55
CA ALA A 817 11.96 30.22 4.54
C ALA A 817 12.50 29.60 5.86
N PRO A 818 13.67 28.95 5.82
CA PRO A 818 14.11 28.04 6.88
C PRO A 818 14.39 28.76 8.20
N ALA A 819 14.84 30.02 8.14
CA ALA A 819 15.05 30.84 9.34
C ALA A 819 13.74 31.20 10.06
N THR A 820 12.61 31.21 9.35
CA THR A 820 11.30 31.52 9.93
C THR A 820 10.65 30.28 10.54
N TYR A 821 10.78 29.13 9.87
CA TYR A 821 10.07 27.90 10.22
C TYR A 821 10.98 26.79 10.79
N GLU A 822 12.12 27.17 11.39
CA GLU A 822 13.10 26.22 11.93
C GLU A 822 12.46 25.26 12.95
N ALA A 823 11.53 25.75 13.78
CA ALA A 823 10.86 24.95 14.80
C ALA A 823 9.94 23.90 14.18
N GLU A 824 9.15 24.28 13.19
CA GLU A 824 8.21 23.42 12.47
C GLU A 824 8.97 22.36 11.68
N ILE A 825 10.00 22.76 10.92
CA ILE A 825 10.89 21.84 10.20
C ILE A 825 11.51 20.83 11.17
N THR A 826 11.97 21.29 12.33
CA THR A 826 12.58 20.43 13.34
C THR A 826 11.61 19.38 13.89
N LYS A 827 10.37 19.78 14.17
CA LYS A 827 9.33 18.85 14.62
C LYS A 827 8.97 17.85 13.53
N ALA A 828 8.86 18.29 12.29
CA ALA A 828 8.56 17.44 11.14
C ALA A 828 9.65 16.39 10.90
N LEU A 829 10.93 16.78 10.97
CA LEU A 829 12.05 15.85 10.86
C LEU A 829 12.08 14.84 12.01
N LYS A 830 11.73 15.27 13.23
CA LYS A 830 11.59 14.36 14.38
C LYS A 830 10.43 13.38 14.19
N PHE A 831 9.30 13.86 13.66
CA PHE A 831 8.19 13.02 13.28
C PHE A 831 8.63 11.97 12.24
N LEU A 832 9.24 12.37 11.13
CA LEU A 832 9.75 11.45 10.11
C LEU A 832 10.72 10.43 10.70
N ALA A 833 11.63 10.85 11.58
CA ALA A 833 12.56 9.94 12.26
C ALA A 833 11.83 8.88 13.09
N SER A 834 10.72 9.24 13.74
CA SER A 834 9.87 8.30 14.50
C SER A 834 9.07 7.34 13.62
N GLN A 835 8.95 7.61 12.32
CA GLN A 835 8.24 6.76 11.36
C GLN A 835 9.17 5.90 10.51
N GLN A 836 10.49 6.01 10.70
CA GLN A 836 11.48 5.21 9.99
C GLN A 836 11.67 3.85 10.68
N ASN A 837 11.53 2.79 9.91
CA ASN A 837 11.65 1.41 10.36
C ASN A 837 13.12 0.94 10.38
N ARG A 838 13.39 -0.22 11.00
CA ARG A 838 14.74 -0.79 11.14
C ARG A 838 15.46 -1.05 9.82
N ASP A 839 14.73 -1.49 8.81
CA ASP A 839 15.21 -1.75 7.45
C ASP A 839 15.57 -0.47 6.69
N GLY A 840 15.21 0.70 7.24
CA GLY A 840 15.45 2.03 6.67
C GLY A 840 14.25 2.62 5.93
N GLY A 841 13.23 1.80 5.63
CA GLY A 841 11.99 2.26 5.01
C GLY A 841 11.08 3.00 5.98
N PHE A 842 9.96 3.53 5.48
CA PHE A 842 9.05 4.37 6.25
C PHE A 842 7.63 3.83 6.20
N ASN A 843 6.90 4.00 7.30
CA ASN A 843 5.45 3.78 7.33
C ASN A 843 4.72 4.80 6.45
N VAL A 844 3.49 4.49 6.02
CA VAL A 844 2.66 5.43 5.23
C VAL A 844 2.16 6.60 6.11
N ALA A 845 1.76 6.30 7.34
CA ALA A 845 1.24 7.26 8.29
C ALA A 845 1.39 6.75 9.73
N LYS A 846 1.46 7.67 10.69
CA LYS A 846 1.48 7.32 12.11
C LYS A 846 0.12 6.80 12.55
N GLY A 847 0.11 5.65 13.25
CA GLY A 847 -1.13 4.96 13.67
C GLY A 847 -1.81 4.17 12.55
N GLY A 848 -1.24 4.16 11.34
CA GLY A 848 -1.66 3.28 10.25
C GLY A 848 -1.01 1.89 10.35
N GLN A 849 -1.21 1.08 9.30
CA GLN A 849 -0.59 -0.25 9.20
C GLN A 849 0.94 -0.15 9.32
N PRO A 850 1.58 -0.81 10.30
CA PRO A 850 3.04 -0.81 10.44
C PRO A 850 3.71 -1.60 9.30
N GLY A 851 4.77 -1.05 8.72
CA GLY A 851 5.53 -1.68 7.64
C GLY A 851 6.11 -0.65 6.67
N SER A 852 7.26 -0.98 6.08
CA SER A 852 7.94 -0.09 5.14
C SER A 852 7.25 -0.08 3.79
N ASP A 853 6.73 1.08 3.40
CA ASP A 853 6.15 1.32 2.08
C ASP A 853 7.17 2.03 1.18
N LEU A 854 7.33 1.53 -0.04
CA LEU A 854 8.35 2.01 -0.97
C LEU A 854 8.09 3.45 -1.41
N ARG A 855 6.83 3.83 -1.64
CA ARG A 855 6.44 5.17 -2.09
C ARG A 855 6.51 6.21 -0.97
N ALA A 856 6.17 5.84 0.25
CA ALA A 856 6.39 6.66 1.44
C ALA A 856 7.89 6.85 1.68
N SER A 857 8.68 5.80 1.49
CA SER A 857 10.14 5.83 1.68
C SER A 857 10.85 6.74 0.69
N THR A 858 10.52 6.72 -0.61
CA THR A 858 11.14 7.62 -1.60
C THR A 858 10.89 9.09 -1.23
N GLN A 859 9.66 9.42 -0.85
CA GLN A 859 9.27 10.78 -0.50
C GLN A 859 9.86 11.24 0.84
N ALA A 860 9.86 10.38 1.86
CA ALA A 860 10.44 10.69 3.17
C ALA A 860 11.96 10.89 3.08
N VAL A 861 12.67 10.02 2.36
CA VAL A 861 14.13 10.11 2.20
C VAL A 861 14.54 11.38 1.45
N GLY A 862 13.84 11.71 0.36
CA GLY A 862 14.09 12.95 -0.38
C GLY A 862 13.69 14.19 0.41
N GLY A 863 12.47 14.20 0.98
CA GLY A 863 11.91 15.35 1.67
C GLY A 863 12.60 15.69 2.98
N ALA A 864 13.13 14.70 3.71
CA ALA A 864 13.90 14.93 4.93
C ALA A 864 15.21 15.70 4.70
N THR A 865 15.67 15.87 3.45
CA THR A 865 16.78 16.77 3.12
C THR A 865 16.41 18.25 3.19
N GLY A 866 15.11 18.57 3.12
CA GLY A 866 14.61 19.94 3.02
C GLY A 866 14.91 20.65 1.70
N THR A 867 15.48 19.95 0.71
CA THR A 867 15.83 20.56 -0.59
C THR A 867 14.56 20.79 -1.41
N PRO A 868 14.20 22.04 -1.77
CA PRO A 868 13.06 22.31 -2.64
C PRO A 868 13.31 21.79 -4.06
N PHE A 869 12.26 21.37 -4.76
CA PHE A 869 12.37 20.92 -6.16
C PHE A 869 12.92 21.99 -7.12
N GLY A 870 12.71 23.28 -6.81
CA GLY A 870 13.30 24.41 -7.53
C GLY A 870 14.83 24.43 -7.51
N GLU A 871 15.43 23.94 -6.41
CA GLU A 871 16.86 24.02 -6.13
C GLU A 871 17.57 22.67 -6.25
N LEU A 872 16.82 21.57 -6.38
CA LEU A 872 17.36 20.22 -6.40
C LEU A 872 18.31 20.01 -7.58
N THR A 873 19.61 19.91 -7.32
CA THR A 873 20.65 19.63 -8.32
C THR A 873 21.60 18.52 -7.88
N ARG A 874 21.91 17.59 -8.78
CA ARG A 874 22.94 16.58 -8.64
C ARG A 874 23.59 16.26 -9.99
N ASP A 875 24.76 16.81 -10.23
CA ASP A 875 25.48 16.54 -11.47
C ASP A 875 25.98 15.07 -11.54
N LEU A 876 25.67 14.39 -12.64
CA LEU A 876 26.10 13.01 -12.96
C LEU A 876 27.13 12.95 -14.10
N THR A 877 27.68 14.08 -14.56
CA THR A 877 28.62 14.13 -15.70
C THR A 877 29.93 13.34 -15.48
N ASP A 878 30.31 13.09 -14.22
CA ASP A 878 31.50 12.31 -13.84
C ASP A 878 31.19 10.86 -13.39
N THR A 879 29.94 10.40 -13.48
CA THR A 879 29.58 9.01 -13.10
C THR A 879 29.72 8.05 -14.29
N SER A 880 30.23 6.85 -14.03
CA SER A 880 30.38 5.83 -15.07
C SER A 880 29.02 5.14 -15.32
N PRO A 881 28.63 4.88 -16.58
CA PRO A 881 27.45 4.07 -16.89
C PRO A 881 27.57 2.70 -16.22
N GLN A 882 26.53 2.27 -15.50
CA GLN A 882 26.49 0.93 -14.91
C GLN A 882 26.48 -0.10 -16.05
N PRO A 883 27.39 -1.09 -16.09
CA PRO A 883 27.29 -2.19 -17.05
C PRO A 883 25.94 -2.88 -16.83
N THR A 884 25.12 -2.98 -17.88
CA THR A 884 23.86 -3.74 -17.84
C THR A 884 24.16 -5.16 -17.37
N ARG A 885 23.87 -5.46 -16.11
CA ARG A 885 23.98 -6.83 -15.59
C ARG A 885 22.79 -7.61 -16.15
N PRO A 886 23.00 -8.68 -16.92
CA PRO A 886 21.89 -9.46 -17.46
C PRO A 886 21.06 -10.01 -16.29
N GLY A 887 19.75 -9.78 -16.34
CA GLY A 887 18.81 -10.39 -15.41
C GLY A 887 18.87 -11.92 -15.48
N PRO A 888 18.39 -12.64 -14.44
CA PRO A 888 18.36 -14.10 -14.49
C PRO A 888 17.41 -14.53 -15.61
N GLY A 889 17.95 -15.17 -16.65
CA GLY A 889 17.15 -15.75 -17.72
C GLY A 889 16.31 -16.93 -17.21
N PRO A 890 15.18 -17.24 -17.88
CA PRO A 890 14.41 -18.43 -17.52
C PRO A 890 15.26 -19.64 -17.88
N THR A 891 15.37 -20.61 -16.98
CA THR A 891 16.17 -21.84 -17.07
C THR A 891 17.64 -21.72 -16.64
N SER A 892 17.87 -21.68 -15.33
CA SER A 892 19.13 -22.16 -14.74
C SER A 892 18.80 -22.76 -13.37
N SER A 893 18.87 -24.08 -13.25
CA SER A 893 18.71 -24.79 -11.97
C SER A 893 19.79 -24.37 -10.97
N PRO A 894 19.51 -24.36 -9.65
CA PRO A 894 20.50 -23.98 -8.65
C PRO A 894 21.60 -25.04 -8.57
N GLY A 895 22.84 -24.64 -8.87
CA GLY A 895 24.03 -25.38 -8.43
C GLY A 895 24.30 -25.08 -6.96
N PRO A 896 24.96 -25.99 -6.22
CA PRO A 896 25.18 -25.83 -4.79
C PRO A 896 26.15 -24.67 -4.49
N ASP A 897 25.73 -23.77 -3.61
CA ASP A 897 26.58 -22.72 -3.04
C ASP A 897 27.77 -23.30 -2.27
N PRO A 898 28.97 -22.69 -2.34
CA PRO A 898 30.07 -23.05 -1.47
C PRO A 898 29.88 -22.48 -0.06
N SER A 899 29.95 -23.38 0.93
CA SER A 899 29.88 -23.13 2.38
C SER A 899 30.86 -22.06 2.91
N PRO A 900 30.54 -21.44 4.07
CA PRO A 900 31.23 -20.27 4.60
C PRO A 900 32.58 -20.63 5.23
N SER A 901 33.60 -19.82 5.00
CA SER A 901 34.84 -19.85 5.78
C SER A 901 34.88 -18.68 6.78
N THR A 902 35.30 -19.05 7.98
CA THR A 902 35.28 -18.36 9.27
C THR A 902 36.03 -17.00 9.30
N PRO A 903 35.66 -16.06 10.20
CA PRO A 903 36.22 -14.70 10.25
C PRO A 903 37.64 -14.65 10.86
N GLY A 904 38.55 -13.97 10.18
CA GLY A 904 39.88 -13.61 10.71
C GLY A 904 39.87 -12.21 11.33
N ILE A 905 39.97 -12.14 12.65
CA ILE A 905 40.31 -10.94 13.44
C ILE A 905 41.74 -10.49 13.11
N VAL A 906 41.95 -9.21 12.79
CA VAL A 906 43.19 -8.48 13.13
C VAL A 906 42.91 -6.97 13.31
N THR A 907 43.40 -6.41 14.41
CA THR A 907 43.72 -4.98 14.61
C THR A 907 45.16 -4.93 15.18
N PRO A 908 45.84 -3.77 15.28
CA PRO A 908 46.56 -2.99 14.25
C PRO A 908 48.10 -2.96 14.49
N GLY A 909 48.89 -2.52 13.51
CA GLY A 909 50.33 -2.24 13.69
C GLY A 909 51.09 -1.81 12.43
N ASP A 910 51.43 -0.52 12.37
CA ASP A 910 52.40 0.23 11.54
C ASP A 910 53.72 -0.49 11.15
N PRO A 911 54.63 0.13 10.35
CA PRO A 911 54.48 1.06 9.22
C PRO A 911 55.44 0.71 8.04
N GLY A 912 55.30 1.41 6.91
CA GLY A 912 56.47 1.80 6.12
C GLY A 912 56.54 1.37 4.65
N GLY A 913 56.90 2.35 3.81
CA GLY A 913 57.48 2.15 2.47
C GLY A 913 56.47 2.26 1.33
N ALA A 914 56.11 3.47 0.89
CA ALA A 914 56.83 4.22 -0.15
C ALA A 914 56.79 3.57 -1.55
N THR A 915 56.12 4.29 -2.45
CA THR A 915 56.51 4.58 -3.85
C THR A 915 56.77 3.41 -4.81
N GLY A 916 56.05 3.39 -5.94
CA GLY A 916 56.50 2.63 -7.10
C GLY A 916 55.47 2.48 -8.22
N SER A 917 55.33 3.52 -9.03
CA SER A 917 54.71 3.49 -10.36
C SER A 917 55.44 2.54 -11.33
N GLY A 918 54.69 1.99 -12.28
CA GLY A 918 55.20 1.39 -13.52
C GLY A 918 55.37 -0.13 -13.41
N GLY A 919 54.91 -0.95 -14.33
CA GLY A 919 54.55 -0.71 -15.72
C GLY A 919 55.06 -1.91 -16.52
N ALA A 920 54.13 -2.56 -17.21
CA ALA A 920 54.29 -3.37 -18.43
C ALA A 920 55.24 -4.58 -18.49
N ASN A 921 54.66 -5.67 -19.04
CA ASN A 921 55.26 -6.74 -19.84
C ASN A 921 56.35 -7.60 -19.16
N GLY A 922 56.37 -8.93 -19.29
CA GLY A 922 55.64 -9.83 -20.16
C GLY A 922 56.48 -11.09 -20.37
N SER A 923 55.78 -12.17 -20.71
CA SER A 923 56.26 -13.33 -21.47
C SER A 923 57.06 -14.45 -20.80
N ASN A 924 56.60 -15.66 -21.15
CA ASN A 924 57.28 -16.96 -21.28
C ASN A 924 57.87 -17.58 -20.01
N GLY A 925 57.41 -18.74 -19.51
CA GLY A 925 56.85 -19.89 -20.20
C GLY A 925 57.94 -20.93 -20.44
N THR A 926 57.85 -22.11 -19.80
CA THR A 926 58.27 -23.42 -20.35
C THR A 926 58.05 -24.56 -19.34
N GLY A 927 57.41 -25.64 -19.82
CA GLY A 927 57.65 -27.05 -19.46
C GLY A 927 56.94 -27.58 -18.21
N GLY A 928 56.22 -28.69 -18.21
CA GLY A 928 56.08 -29.78 -19.17
C GLY A 928 55.97 -31.13 -18.44
N SER A 929 55.24 -32.08 -19.06
CA SER A 929 54.96 -33.49 -18.67
C SER A 929 53.82 -33.72 -17.65
N GLY A 930 52.88 -34.66 -17.84
CA GLY A 930 52.64 -35.56 -18.98
C GLY A 930 51.47 -36.52 -18.72
N GLY A 931 50.67 -36.77 -19.78
CA GLY A 931 49.94 -38.02 -20.11
C GLY A 931 48.73 -38.43 -19.24
N SER A 932 47.64 -39.00 -19.76
CA SER A 932 47.12 -39.26 -21.12
C SER A 932 45.83 -40.09 -20.96
N GLY A 933 44.80 -39.87 -21.80
CA GLY A 933 43.70 -40.84 -21.96
C GLY A 933 42.36 -40.34 -22.52
N ASN A 934 42.30 -40.16 -23.85
CA ASN A 934 41.18 -40.36 -24.83
C ASN A 934 39.76 -39.78 -24.60
N ALA A 935 38.96 -39.41 -25.60
CA ALA A 935 39.09 -39.05 -27.03
C ALA A 935 37.67 -38.79 -27.60
N ALA A 936 37.62 -37.99 -28.68
CA ALA A 936 36.58 -37.84 -29.73
C ALA A 936 35.30 -37.05 -29.40
N GLY A 937 34.81 -36.12 -30.22
CA GLY A 937 35.19 -35.60 -31.55
C GLY A 937 34.27 -34.40 -31.86
N SER A 938 34.80 -33.24 -32.27
CA SER A 938 35.02 -32.77 -33.65
C SER A 938 33.91 -31.81 -34.13
N THR A 939 34.24 -30.51 -34.25
CA THR A 939 34.41 -29.73 -35.51
C THR A 939 33.10 -29.21 -36.11
N GLY A 940 32.97 -27.94 -36.53
CA GLY A 940 33.91 -26.83 -36.62
C GLY A 940 33.39 -25.74 -37.58
N ALA A 941 34.13 -24.63 -37.61
CA ALA A 941 34.34 -23.71 -38.76
C ALA A 941 33.13 -22.88 -39.24
N THR A 942 33.20 -21.64 -39.71
CA THR A 942 34.24 -20.64 -40.03
C THR A 942 33.46 -19.43 -40.58
N GLY A 943 34.03 -18.22 -40.57
CA GLY A 943 33.82 -17.29 -41.69
C GLY A 943 33.43 -15.86 -41.33
N SER A 944 34.27 -14.92 -41.76
CA SER A 944 34.34 -13.49 -41.46
C SER A 944 33.65 -12.58 -42.48
N GLY A 945 33.36 -11.33 -42.05
CA GLY A 945 33.41 -10.10 -42.86
C GLY A 945 32.21 -9.84 -43.77
N GLY A 946 31.76 -8.62 -44.04
CA GLY A 946 32.21 -7.28 -43.69
C GLY A 946 31.52 -6.27 -44.65
N SER A 947 31.13 -5.11 -44.10
CA SER A 947 31.02 -3.78 -44.73
C SER A 947 30.13 -3.51 -45.97
N GLY A 948 29.35 -2.41 -45.88
CA GLY A 948 29.37 -1.38 -46.94
C GLY A 948 28.05 -0.84 -47.53
N SER A 949 27.54 0.24 -46.94
CA SER A 949 26.98 1.49 -47.52
C SER A 949 26.11 1.56 -48.81
N ALA A 950 24.97 2.24 -48.64
CA ALA A 950 24.52 3.49 -49.31
C ALA A 950 23.56 3.48 -50.54
N THR A 951 22.50 4.31 -50.37
CA THR A 951 21.76 5.20 -51.30
C THR A 951 20.56 4.71 -52.14
N GLY A 952 19.44 5.46 -52.05
CA GLY A 952 18.56 5.78 -53.19
C GLY A 952 17.05 5.65 -52.96
N GLY A 953 16.31 6.77 -52.88
CA GLY A 953 14.88 6.82 -52.51
C GLY A 953 13.85 6.41 -53.59
N GLY A 954 12.56 6.39 -53.18
CA GLY A 954 11.43 6.67 -54.08
C GLY A 954 10.16 5.77 -53.98
N SER A 955 9.14 6.28 -53.27
CA SER A 955 7.66 6.14 -53.49
C SER A 955 6.93 4.78 -53.43
N GLY A 956 5.84 4.75 -52.63
CA GLY A 956 4.54 4.19 -53.07
C GLY A 956 3.91 3.02 -52.28
N THR A 957 2.90 3.36 -51.46
CA THR A 957 1.64 2.63 -51.15
C THR A 957 1.60 1.25 -50.45
N ASP A 958 0.89 1.26 -49.31
CA ASP A 958 -0.05 0.30 -48.71
C ASP A 958 0.31 -1.14 -48.30
N GLY A 959 -0.14 -1.47 -47.07
CA GLY A 959 -0.18 -2.79 -46.41
C GLY A 959 0.91 -2.91 -45.33
N GLY A 960 0.65 -2.93 -44.02
CA GLY A 960 -0.44 -3.55 -43.29
C GLY A 960 0.09 -4.80 -42.58
N THR A 961 0.72 -4.64 -41.41
CA THR A 961 0.95 -5.71 -40.41
C THR A 961 1.06 -5.07 -39.02
N GLY A 962 0.24 -5.55 -38.08
CA GLY A 962 -0.04 -4.93 -36.79
C GLY A 962 1.14 -4.86 -35.83
N ALA A 963 1.20 -3.74 -35.11
CA ALA A 963 1.99 -3.55 -33.91
C ALA A 963 1.03 -3.50 -32.72
N HIS A 964 1.25 -4.38 -31.75
CA HIS A 964 0.49 -4.49 -30.51
C HIS A 964 0.71 -3.22 -29.66
N GLY A 965 -0.33 -2.40 -29.53
CA GLY A 965 -0.28 -1.11 -28.85
C GLY A 965 -0.32 -1.22 -27.32
N ALA A 966 0.70 -0.67 -26.68
CA ALA A 966 0.87 -0.56 -25.23
C ALA A 966 -0.05 0.51 -24.62
N ALA A 967 -0.79 0.13 -23.57
CA ALA A 967 -1.48 1.05 -22.67
C ALA A 967 -0.46 1.72 -21.74
N GLY A 968 -0.54 3.03 -21.50
CA GLY A 968 0.33 3.81 -20.60
C GLY A 968 -0.45 4.30 -19.36
N ASP A 969 0.07 4.03 -18.15
CA ASP A 969 -0.56 4.40 -16.88
C ASP A 969 -0.12 5.80 -16.43
N GLY A 970 -0.78 6.84 -16.94
CA GLY A 970 -0.61 8.21 -16.45
C GLY A 970 -1.37 8.44 -15.15
N GLY A 971 -0.65 8.76 -14.05
CA GLY A 971 -1.17 9.61 -12.97
C GLY A 971 -1.93 8.95 -11.80
N ALA A 972 -1.25 8.18 -10.95
CA ALA A 972 -1.75 7.82 -9.61
C ALA A 972 -1.55 8.94 -8.54
N LEU A 973 -1.37 10.20 -8.95
CA LEU A 973 -1.23 11.37 -8.05
C LEU A 973 -2.53 12.14 -7.84
N ALA A 974 -3.67 11.66 -8.37
CA ALA A 974 -4.95 12.39 -8.32
C ALA A 974 -6.17 11.57 -7.86
N SER A 975 -6.05 10.29 -7.47
CA SER A 975 -7.23 9.45 -7.18
C SER A 975 -7.61 9.25 -5.70
N THR A 976 -7.04 10.00 -4.76
CA THR A 976 -7.48 9.95 -3.33
C THR A 976 -7.97 11.29 -2.75
N GLY A 977 -8.20 12.32 -3.59
CA GLY A 977 -8.61 13.66 -3.13
C GLY A 977 -10.08 14.02 -3.39
N ALA A 978 -10.83 14.21 -2.31
CA ALA A 978 -12.12 14.93 -2.23
C ALA A 978 -13.40 14.26 -2.80
N GLN A 979 -13.91 13.25 -2.09
CA GLN A 979 -15.37 13.16 -1.89
C GLN A 979 -15.87 14.47 -1.25
N VAL A 980 -17.10 14.91 -1.59
CA VAL A 980 -17.94 15.95 -0.92
C VAL A 980 -18.22 17.27 -1.69
N GLY A 981 -17.53 17.62 -2.78
CA GLY A 981 -17.77 18.91 -3.48
C GLY A 981 -19.20 19.19 -3.98
N LEU A 982 -20.03 18.15 -4.16
CA LEU A 982 -21.37 18.28 -4.75
C LEU A 982 -22.54 18.40 -3.74
N PHE A 983 -22.40 17.97 -2.48
CA PHE A 983 -23.53 18.08 -1.53
C PHE A 983 -23.79 19.52 -1.07
N ALA A 984 -22.78 20.40 -1.08
CA ALA A 984 -22.91 21.80 -0.69
C ALA A 984 -23.50 22.70 -1.81
N LEU A 985 -23.29 22.39 -3.09
CA LEU A 985 -23.88 23.19 -4.19
C LEU A 985 -25.40 22.96 -4.32
N LEU A 986 -25.90 21.75 -4.01
CA LEU A 986 -27.34 21.46 -4.01
C LEU A 986 -28.05 22.01 -2.76
N ALA A 987 -27.41 22.01 -1.59
CA ALA A 987 -27.94 22.68 -0.40
C ALA A 987 -28.03 24.20 -0.59
N THR A 988 -27.02 24.82 -1.22
CA THR A 988 -27.01 26.27 -1.48
C THR A 988 -28.00 26.67 -2.59
N GLY A 989 -28.18 25.82 -3.61
CA GLY A 989 -29.24 25.97 -4.62
C GLY A 989 -30.66 25.86 -4.04
N LEU A 990 -30.89 24.93 -3.11
CA LEU A 990 -32.18 24.74 -2.42
C LEU A 990 -32.50 25.87 -1.43
N VAL A 991 -31.49 26.44 -0.75
CA VAL A 991 -31.66 27.62 0.12
C VAL A 991 -31.92 28.89 -0.70
N LEU A 992 -31.28 29.07 -1.86
CA LEU A 992 -31.54 30.20 -2.76
C LEU A 992 -32.91 30.09 -3.47
N ALA A 993 -33.37 28.88 -3.79
CA ALA A 993 -34.71 28.62 -4.31
C ALA A 993 -35.81 28.78 -3.23
N GLY A 994 -35.55 28.34 -2.00
CA GLY A 994 -36.40 28.51 -0.82
C GLY A 994 -36.53 29.98 -0.39
N TRP A 995 -35.44 30.75 -0.46
CA TRP A 995 -35.46 32.19 -0.14
C TRP A 995 -36.24 33.00 -1.20
N ARG A 996 -36.11 32.68 -2.49
CA ARG A 996 -36.90 33.30 -3.57
C ARG A 996 -38.40 33.01 -3.45
N THR A 997 -38.79 31.80 -3.05
CA THR A 997 -40.21 31.44 -2.83
C THR A 997 -40.81 32.13 -1.61
N VAL A 998 -40.06 32.28 -0.51
CA VAL A 998 -40.50 33.03 0.69
C VAL A 998 -40.64 34.53 0.43
N VAL A 999 -39.76 35.14 -0.37
CA VAL A 999 -39.84 36.57 -0.73
C VAL A 999 -41.01 36.86 -1.69
N VAL A 1000 -41.32 35.94 -2.60
CA VAL A 1000 -42.52 36.05 -3.49
C VAL A 1000 -43.82 35.82 -2.72
N ALA A 1001 -43.84 34.90 -1.75
CA ALA A 1001 -45.01 34.64 -0.88
C ALA A 1001 -45.31 35.80 0.09
N ARG A 1002 -44.27 36.46 0.64
CA ARG A 1002 -44.42 37.66 1.48
C ARG A 1002 -44.89 38.90 0.70
N ARG A 1003 -44.55 39.01 -0.59
CA ARG A 1003 -45.03 40.11 -1.46
C ARG A 1003 -46.48 39.91 -1.92
N ARG A 1004 -46.97 38.67 -2.01
CA ARG A 1004 -48.38 38.37 -2.33
C ARG A 1004 -49.31 38.54 -1.12
N THR A 1005 -48.87 38.15 0.07
CA THR A 1005 -49.64 38.34 1.33
C THR A 1005 -49.74 39.80 1.78
N ALA A 1006 -48.81 40.67 1.36
CA ALA A 1006 -48.91 42.12 1.56
C ALA A 1006 -49.80 42.84 0.51
N ALA A 1007 -50.12 42.18 -0.61
CA ALA A 1007 -50.95 42.75 -1.68
C ALA A 1007 -52.45 42.38 -1.54
N ASP A 1008 -52.77 41.24 -0.91
CA ASP A 1008 -54.16 40.75 -0.79
C ASP A 1008 -54.81 41.04 0.58
N GLY A 1009 -54.20 41.92 1.40
CA GLY A 1009 -54.82 42.54 2.57
C GLY A 1009 -55.87 43.60 2.22
N GLY A 1010 -56.72 43.33 1.23
CA GLY A 1010 -57.73 44.25 0.71
C GLY A 1010 -59.03 43.53 0.37
N THR A 1011 -60.01 43.72 1.26
CA THR A 1011 -61.46 43.49 1.11
C THR A 1011 -62.04 42.07 1.26
N ARG A 1012 -62.73 41.92 2.41
CA ARG A 1012 -63.85 41.03 2.81
C ARG A 1012 -63.58 39.58 3.13
#